data_AF-A0A822AM36-F1
#
_entry.id   AF-A0A822AM36-F1
#
_cell.length_a   1.000
_cell.length_b   1.000
_cell.length_c   1.000
_cell.angle_alpha   90.00
_cell.angle_beta   90.00
_cell.angle_gamma   90.00
#
_symmetry.space_group_name_H-M   'P 1'
#
loop_
_entity.id
_entity.type
_entity.pdbx_description
1 polymer ?
#
loop_
_entity_poly.entity_id
_entity_poly.type
_entity_poly.pdbx_seq_one_letter_code
_entity_poly.pdbx_strand_id
1 'polypeptide(L)'
;STGSLGHIVFMEYGHQIAGQLYYHIQLVVNNWLMLEGHSVGIADTIVDQQTYEKIQTTIKKAKNEVNKVIELAHRTSLERTPGNSLRQTFENIVNSLLNSARDSTGSSAQRSLSDFNQFKAMVVSGGKGSSINIAQVIACVGQQSVEEKRISSGFKHRTLPHFTKDDYRPEAKGFVENSYLQGLTPVEFYFHAMGGREGLVDRAVQTAETCYIQRRLIKAMESIMVKYDGTVRNEIEQIIQFTYGEDGLAGENIEFQSIISLKPSNKLFERLCKFDLLAEKKHLRKFLTDDVIKDLYTDESLQLLDDEWKQLNEDRHNLRQLFPTGNTSKIVLPCNLERLIYNAKKKFSISNRTQSNLSPSQVIQDLQKLTQHLIVVKGDDRLSREAQYNATMLMNILLRSSLSSRQVLEFHRLTNEAFNWLCSEIETRFQQAQVQAGEMVGALAAQPIGESTTQVTLNAFYYSGVSAKNVTLGIPRLKEIINVSKELKTPSLTIYLTGQATNDVEKCKEVLYRLEHCNLRNITANTAIYYDPDPQETIISEDQEWVNAYYEMPDQDIGNLSQWLLRIELDRKRITDRTLTMEKISKKISQGFGDCLNVIYNDDNAEKLVLRIRIINQVKSSTQDDQKDITRMDDNTFLRYLELSSLTDLTLQGIEGISKVYIARPIFDDSQQRIQINDDGEIHKIFEWMLVTDGTAFKKVLSTKDVDSRRTYTNDIVEIFDILGIEAARKSIEHEINYVISFDGSYVNHRHLALLCDVMTTKGHLMPITRHGVNRLSVGPIIRCSFEETVDALIEAATHSEYDLLKGVLENISLGKLAKIGTGSFDLLLDVAKYSSAVKLRTNNDDETSVEHLIYPTNCIGHQ
;
A
#
# COMPACT_ATOMS: atom_id res chain seq x y z
N SER A 1 -7.70 18.59 -4.77
CA SER A 1 -6.39 18.68 -5.44
C SER A 1 -5.51 19.68 -4.69
N THR A 2 -4.39 19.19 -4.15
CA THR A 2 -3.44 20.00 -3.38
C THR A 2 -2.71 20.99 -4.26
N GLY A 3 -2.55 22.23 -3.80
CA GLY A 3 -1.89 23.30 -4.56
C GLY A 3 -2.73 23.87 -5.71
N SER A 4 -4.03 23.59 -5.77
CA SER A 4 -4.94 24.23 -6.71
C SER A 4 -5.22 25.69 -6.33
N LEU A 5 -5.71 26.50 -7.29
CA LEU A 5 -6.03 27.91 -7.03
C LEU A 5 -7.03 28.08 -5.88
N GLY A 6 -8.12 27.29 -5.87
CA GLY A 6 -9.14 27.35 -4.82
C GLY A 6 -8.56 27.01 -3.44
N HIS A 7 -7.69 26.00 -3.37
CA HIS A 7 -6.98 25.63 -2.15
C HIS A 7 -6.08 26.76 -1.63
N ILE A 8 -5.28 27.38 -2.51
CA ILE A 8 -4.39 28.49 -2.14
C ILE A 8 -5.19 29.68 -1.61
N VAL A 9 -6.30 30.03 -2.27
CA VAL A 9 -7.13 31.17 -1.87
C VAL A 9 -7.80 30.92 -0.52
N PHE A 10 -8.26 29.70 -0.26
CA PHE A 10 -8.80 29.32 1.04
C PHE A 10 -7.76 29.48 2.16
N MET A 11 -6.55 28.98 1.94
CA MET A 11 -5.48 29.07 2.92
C MET A 11 -5.03 30.51 3.17
N GLU A 12 -4.87 31.33 2.13
CA GLU A 12 -4.34 32.69 2.27
C GLU A 12 -5.39 33.70 2.76
N TYR A 13 -6.59 33.67 2.18
CA TYR A 13 -7.65 34.68 2.35
C TYR A 13 -8.87 34.20 3.15
N GLY A 14 -8.92 32.92 3.52
CA GLY A 14 -10.00 32.33 4.28
C GLY A 14 -11.24 31.96 3.45
N HIS A 15 -12.22 31.39 4.15
CA HIS A 15 -13.38 30.74 3.54
C HIS A 15 -14.34 31.72 2.82
N GLN A 16 -14.49 32.95 3.32
CA GLN A 16 -15.44 33.93 2.75
C GLN A 16 -15.01 34.39 1.35
N ILE A 17 -13.74 34.77 1.20
CA ILE A 17 -13.18 35.24 -0.07
C ILE A 17 -13.10 34.07 -1.07
N ALA A 18 -12.74 32.87 -0.61
CA ALA A 18 -12.79 31.67 -1.44
C ALA A 18 -14.21 31.41 -1.99
N GLY A 19 -15.25 31.55 -1.15
CA GLY A 19 -16.65 31.42 -1.58
C GLY A 19 -17.04 32.46 -2.64
N GLN A 20 -16.64 33.72 -2.45
CA GLN A 20 -16.89 34.79 -3.43
C GLN A 20 -16.17 34.52 -4.76
N LEU A 21 -14.93 34.02 -4.72
CA LEU A 21 -14.18 33.66 -5.92
C LEU A 21 -14.93 32.63 -6.77
N TYR A 22 -15.42 31.55 -6.14
CA TYR A 22 -16.19 30.52 -6.85
C TYR A 22 -17.45 31.10 -7.49
N TYR A 23 -18.18 31.94 -6.74
CA TYR A 23 -19.37 32.61 -7.25
C TYR A 23 -19.07 33.48 -8.47
N HIS A 24 -18.04 34.32 -8.41
CA HIS A 24 -17.68 35.20 -9.52
C HIS A 24 -17.18 34.44 -10.75
N ILE A 25 -16.36 33.39 -10.56
CA ILE A 25 -15.91 32.55 -11.67
C ILE A 25 -17.10 31.88 -12.34
N GLN A 26 -17.99 31.25 -11.56
CA GLN A 26 -19.17 30.59 -12.12
C GLN A 26 -20.07 31.56 -12.87
N LEU A 27 -20.31 32.75 -12.31
CA LEU A 27 -21.16 33.76 -12.94
C LEU A 27 -20.58 34.21 -14.29
N VAL A 28 -19.29 34.57 -14.34
CA VAL A 28 -18.65 35.06 -15.56
C VAL A 28 -18.52 33.96 -16.61
N VAL A 29 -18.06 32.77 -16.22
CA VAL A 29 -17.84 31.65 -17.13
C VAL A 29 -19.17 31.13 -17.68
N ASN A 30 -20.21 31.01 -16.86
CA ASN A 30 -21.51 30.55 -17.35
C ASN A 30 -22.13 31.57 -18.32
N ASN A 31 -22.02 32.87 -18.03
CA ASN A 31 -22.50 33.91 -18.96
C ASN A 31 -21.71 33.92 -20.27
N TRP A 32 -20.39 33.74 -20.22
CA TRP A 32 -19.57 33.60 -21.42
C TRP A 32 -19.93 32.34 -22.21
N LEU A 33 -20.11 31.21 -21.52
CA LEU A 33 -20.46 29.93 -22.14
C LEU A 33 -21.84 29.96 -22.82
N MET A 34 -22.78 30.76 -22.31
CA MET A 34 -24.06 31.01 -22.98
C MET A 34 -23.90 31.74 -24.32
N LEU A 35 -22.91 32.63 -24.45
CA LEU A 35 -22.66 33.37 -25.69
C LEU A 35 -21.83 32.54 -26.69
N GLU A 36 -20.81 31.83 -26.20
CA GLU A 36 -19.94 30.99 -27.03
C GLU A 36 -20.68 29.73 -27.53
N GLY A 37 -21.39 29.07 -26.62
CA GLY A 37 -22.00 27.76 -26.85
C GLY A 37 -20.94 26.65 -26.92
N HIS A 38 -21.24 25.51 -26.29
CA HIS A 38 -20.43 24.30 -26.42
C HIS A 38 -21.37 23.13 -26.69
N SER A 39 -21.16 22.45 -27.83
CA SER A 39 -21.95 21.30 -28.24
C SER A 39 -21.04 20.22 -28.80
N VAL A 40 -21.39 18.96 -28.56
CA VAL A 40 -20.71 17.80 -29.14
C VAL A 40 -21.69 17.09 -30.07
N GLY A 41 -21.26 16.84 -31.30
CA GLY A 41 -22.05 16.11 -32.29
C GLY A 41 -21.36 14.86 -32.80
N ILE A 42 -22.00 14.17 -33.74
CA ILE A 42 -21.40 13.01 -34.42
C ILE A 42 -20.16 13.40 -35.22
N ALA A 43 -20.13 14.62 -35.77
CA ALA A 43 -19.00 15.14 -36.55
C ALA A 43 -17.69 15.17 -35.74
N ASP A 44 -17.78 15.40 -34.42
CA ASP A 44 -16.62 15.41 -33.52
C ASP A 44 -16.02 14.02 -33.29
N THR A 45 -16.72 12.95 -33.69
CA THR A 45 -16.26 11.56 -33.57
C THR A 45 -15.68 11.00 -34.87
N ILE A 46 -15.80 11.74 -35.97
CA ILE A 46 -15.32 11.29 -37.28
C ILE A 46 -13.82 11.62 -37.42
N VAL A 47 -13.06 10.67 -37.94
CA VAL A 47 -11.61 10.78 -38.18
C VAL A 47 -11.29 10.70 -39.66
N ASP A 48 -10.13 11.23 -40.03
CA ASP A 48 -9.61 11.19 -41.40
C ASP A 48 -9.50 9.75 -41.93
N GLN A 49 -9.79 9.58 -43.21
CA GLN A 49 -9.73 8.28 -43.89
C GLN A 49 -8.35 7.62 -43.77
N GLN A 50 -7.27 8.39 -43.82
CA GLN A 50 -5.90 7.88 -43.66
C GLN A 50 -5.68 7.30 -42.26
N THR A 51 -6.19 7.97 -41.23
CA THR A 51 -6.10 7.50 -39.85
C THR A 51 -6.95 6.26 -39.64
N TYR A 52 -8.12 6.21 -40.26
CA TYR A 52 -9.01 5.05 -40.22
C TYR A 52 -8.36 3.81 -40.86
N GLU A 53 -7.72 3.95 -42.02
CA GLU A 53 -6.93 2.87 -42.65
C GLU A 53 -5.77 2.42 -41.76
N LYS A 54 -5.10 3.38 -41.10
CA LYS A 54 -4.05 3.08 -40.12
C LYS A 54 -4.58 2.29 -38.92
N ILE A 55 -5.77 2.61 -38.41
CA ILE A 55 -6.41 1.88 -37.31
C ILE A 55 -6.70 0.44 -37.75
N GLN A 56 -7.36 0.26 -38.91
CA GLN A 56 -7.69 -1.07 -39.42
C GLN A 56 -6.44 -1.92 -39.70
N THR A 57 -5.40 -1.33 -40.27
CA THR A 57 -4.14 -2.05 -40.52
C THR A 57 -3.44 -2.44 -39.21
N THR A 58 -3.51 -1.61 -38.17
CA THR A 58 -2.97 -1.92 -36.85
C THR A 58 -3.72 -3.08 -36.19
N ILE A 59 -5.05 -3.08 -36.23
CA ILE A 59 -5.89 -4.18 -35.70
C ILE A 59 -5.62 -5.49 -36.46
N LYS A 60 -5.54 -5.45 -37.80
CA LYS A 60 -5.21 -6.62 -38.62
C LYS A 60 -3.82 -7.17 -38.29
N LYS A 61 -2.82 -6.31 -38.09
CA LYS A 61 -1.49 -6.72 -37.64
C LYS A 61 -1.55 -7.42 -36.29
N ALA A 62 -2.26 -6.86 -35.31
CA ALA A 62 -2.42 -7.47 -34.00
C ALA A 62 -3.11 -8.85 -34.07
N LYS A 63 -4.20 -8.99 -34.85
CA LYS A 63 -4.86 -10.28 -35.09
C LYS A 63 -3.90 -11.32 -35.69
N ASN A 64 -3.07 -10.92 -36.65
CA ASN A 64 -2.07 -11.80 -37.26
C ASN A 64 -1.00 -12.24 -36.26
N GLU A 65 -0.50 -11.35 -35.40
CA GLU A 65 0.44 -11.72 -34.33
C GLU A 65 -0.18 -12.71 -33.34
N VAL A 66 -1.44 -12.50 -32.94
CA VAL A 66 -2.16 -13.46 -32.08
C VAL A 66 -2.28 -14.83 -32.75
N ASN A 67 -2.59 -14.87 -34.05
CA ASN A 67 -2.64 -16.13 -34.79
C ASN A 67 -1.29 -16.85 -34.83
N LYS A 68 -0.17 -16.12 -34.98
CA LYS A 68 1.18 -16.71 -34.87
C LYS A 68 1.43 -17.31 -33.49
N VAL A 69 1.02 -16.61 -32.42
CA VAL A 69 1.15 -17.11 -31.04
C VAL A 69 0.30 -18.38 -30.84
N ILE A 70 -0.90 -18.43 -31.42
CA ILE A 70 -1.75 -19.63 -31.42
C ILE A 70 -1.07 -20.80 -32.15
N GLU A 71 -0.49 -20.56 -33.33
CA GLU A 71 0.25 -21.58 -34.07
C GLU A 71 1.47 -22.11 -33.30
N LEU A 72 2.22 -21.22 -32.66
CA LEU A 72 3.36 -21.59 -31.81
C LEU A 72 2.91 -22.43 -30.61
N ALA A 73 1.77 -22.09 -30.00
CA ALA A 73 1.19 -22.87 -28.92
C ALA A 73 0.77 -24.28 -29.38
N HIS A 74 0.15 -24.40 -30.56
CA HIS A 74 -0.22 -25.70 -31.14
C HIS A 74 1.00 -26.56 -31.50
N ARG A 75 2.09 -25.95 -31.98
CA ARG A 75 3.37 -26.63 -32.22
C ARG A 75 4.15 -26.95 -30.96
N THR A 76 3.61 -26.62 -29.77
CA THR A 76 4.26 -26.78 -28.46
C THR A 76 5.63 -26.10 -28.34
N SER A 77 5.90 -25.11 -29.20
CA SER A 77 7.15 -24.35 -29.22
C SER A 77 7.10 -23.09 -28.37
N LEU A 78 5.98 -22.84 -27.67
CA LEU A 78 5.83 -21.69 -26.79
C LEU A 78 6.52 -21.96 -25.44
N GLU A 79 7.51 -21.13 -25.12
CA GLU A 79 8.19 -21.18 -23.83
C GLU A 79 7.27 -20.68 -22.71
N ARG A 80 7.33 -21.35 -21.56
CA ARG A 80 6.55 -20.98 -20.38
C ARG A 80 7.22 -19.82 -19.68
N THR A 81 6.45 -18.80 -19.34
CA THR A 81 6.96 -17.76 -18.45
C THR A 81 7.13 -18.34 -17.04
N PRO A 82 8.22 -18.00 -16.32
CA PRO A 82 8.49 -18.56 -15.01
C PRO A 82 7.30 -18.40 -14.06
N GLY A 83 6.87 -19.50 -13.44
CA GLY A 83 5.77 -19.52 -12.48
C GLY A 83 4.36 -19.61 -13.09
N ASN A 84 4.21 -19.47 -14.40
CA ASN A 84 2.91 -19.61 -15.08
C ASN A 84 2.75 -20.97 -15.74
N SER A 85 1.51 -21.45 -15.81
CA SER A 85 1.17 -22.55 -16.71
C SER A 85 1.27 -22.11 -18.17
N LEU A 86 1.48 -23.07 -19.08
CA LEU A 86 1.52 -22.79 -20.53
C LEU A 86 0.28 -21.99 -21.01
N ARG A 87 -0.90 -22.33 -20.47
CA ARG A 87 -2.15 -21.61 -20.78
C ARG A 87 -2.14 -20.18 -20.25
N GLN A 88 -1.72 -19.96 -19.02
CA GLN A 88 -1.61 -18.59 -18.46
C GLN A 88 -0.59 -17.76 -19.21
N THR A 89 0.56 -18.34 -19.58
CA THR A 89 1.56 -17.66 -20.42
C THR A 89 0.96 -17.24 -21.75
N PHE A 90 0.24 -18.14 -22.43
CA PHE A 90 -0.46 -17.84 -23.67
C PHE A 90 -1.46 -16.69 -23.50
N GLU A 91 -2.32 -16.76 -22.48
CA GLU A 91 -3.33 -15.73 -22.20
C GLU A 91 -2.69 -14.37 -21.89
N ASN A 92 -1.61 -14.34 -21.10
CA ASN A 92 -0.90 -13.11 -20.76
C ASN A 92 -0.27 -12.44 -21.98
N ILE A 93 0.37 -13.21 -22.87
CA ILE A 93 0.95 -12.70 -24.11
C ILE A 93 -0.14 -12.11 -25.00
N VAL A 94 -1.26 -12.83 -25.18
CA VAL A 94 -2.36 -12.38 -26.02
C VAL A 94 -3.00 -11.10 -25.45
N ASN A 95 -3.27 -11.05 -24.15
CA ASN A 95 -3.80 -9.84 -23.50
C ASN A 95 -2.87 -8.63 -23.68
N SER A 96 -1.55 -8.81 -23.50
CA SER A 96 -0.57 -7.74 -23.70
C SER A 96 -0.57 -7.21 -25.13
N LEU A 97 -0.67 -8.10 -26.13
CA LEU A 97 -0.72 -7.72 -27.54
C LEU A 97 -1.99 -6.93 -27.87
N LEU A 98 -3.16 -7.40 -27.40
CA LEU A 98 -4.44 -6.75 -27.66
C LEU A 98 -4.56 -5.39 -26.97
N ASN A 99 -4.04 -5.26 -25.74
CA ASN A 99 -4.01 -3.98 -25.03
C ASN A 99 -3.09 -2.97 -25.73
N SER A 100 -1.89 -3.40 -26.15
CA SER A 100 -0.97 -2.54 -26.91
C SER A 100 -1.58 -2.07 -28.24
N ALA A 101 -2.31 -2.96 -28.92
CA ALA A 101 -3.02 -2.60 -30.15
C ALA A 101 -4.07 -1.51 -29.91
N ARG A 102 -4.92 -1.69 -28.88
CA ARG A 102 -5.94 -0.70 -28.48
C ARG A 102 -5.31 0.66 -28.19
N ASP A 103 -4.27 0.71 -27.37
CA ASP A 103 -3.65 1.96 -26.93
C ASP A 103 -2.94 2.69 -28.09
N SER A 104 -2.33 1.94 -29.02
CA SER A 104 -1.76 2.47 -30.26
C SER A 104 -2.83 3.07 -31.19
N THR A 105 -3.97 2.38 -31.34
CA THR A 105 -5.09 2.89 -32.14
C THR A 105 -5.74 4.12 -31.50
N GLY A 106 -5.90 4.13 -30.18
CA GLY A 106 -6.42 5.28 -29.42
C GLY A 106 -5.53 6.51 -29.53
N SER A 107 -4.21 6.31 -29.37
CA SER A 107 -3.22 7.40 -29.54
C SER A 107 -3.21 7.97 -30.96
N SER A 108 -3.40 7.11 -31.97
CA SER A 108 -3.50 7.56 -33.36
C SER A 108 -4.76 8.38 -33.61
N ALA A 109 -5.90 7.95 -33.08
CA ALA A 109 -7.17 8.69 -33.16
C ALA A 109 -7.09 10.03 -32.43
N GLN A 110 -6.50 10.08 -31.22
CA GLN A 110 -6.38 11.32 -30.46
C GLN A 110 -5.50 12.36 -31.16
N ARG A 111 -4.41 11.91 -31.82
CA ARG A 111 -3.52 12.80 -32.57
C ARG A 111 -4.13 13.34 -33.85
N SER A 112 -5.07 12.61 -34.47
CA SER A 112 -5.75 13.09 -35.68
C SER A 112 -6.82 14.13 -35.40
N LEU A 113 -7.42 14.14 -34.19
CA LEU A 113 -8.44 15.12 -33.85
C LEU A 113 -7.83 16.53 -33.74
N SER A 114 -8.44 17.49 -34.43
CA SER A 114 -8.06 18.90 -34.36
C SER A 114 -8.27 19.45 -32.95
N ASP A 115 -7.58 20.54 -32.62
CA ASP A 115 -7.76 21.22 -31.32
C ASP A 115 -9.09 21.96 -31.22
N PHE A 116 -9.75 22.22 -32.36
CA PHE A 116 -11.11 22.79 -32.44
C PHE A 116 -12.21 21.75 -32.18
N ASN A 117 -11.86 20.47 -32.11
CA ASN A 117 -12.82 19.42 -31.87
C ASN A 117 -13.34 19.51 -30.42
N GLN A 118 -14.66 19.57 -30.27
CA GLN A 118 -15.29 19.82 -28.97
C GLN A 118 -15.20 18.60 -28.05
N PHE A 119 -15.19 17.39 -28.62
CA PHE A 119 -14.99 16.16 -27.85
C PHE A 119 -13.57 16.08 -27.29
N LYS A 120 -12.57 16.52 -28.06
CA LYS A 120 -11.19 16.64 -27.58
C LYS A 120 -11.07 17.72 -26.50
N ALA A 121 -11.69 18.88 -26.69
CA ALA A 121 -11.68 19.98 -25.72
C ALA A 121 -12.27 19.57 -24.35
N MET A 122 -13.33 18.77 -24.35
CA MET A 122 -13.95 18.22 -23.13
C MET A 122 -13.00 17.30 -22.33
N VAL A 123 -12.21 16.49 -23.04
CA VAL A 123 -11.23 15.58 -22.41
C VAL A 123 -9.98 16.35 -21.94
N VAL A 124 -9.47 17.28 -22.75
CA VAL A 124 -8.28 18.08 -22.40
C VAL A 124 -8.54 19.01 -21.22
N SER A 125 -9.74 19.59 -21.13
CA SER A 125 -10.15 20.38 -19.97
C SER A 125 -10.34 19.54 -18.69
N GLY A 126 -10.40 18.21 -18.82
CA GLY A 126 -10.73 17.32 -17.71
C GLY A 126 -12.18 17.45 -17.24
N GLY A 127 -13.07 18.06 -18.05
CA GLY A 127 -14.47 18.24 -17.69
C GLY A 127 -15.22 16.91 -17.62
N LYS A 128 -15.14 16.10 -18.69
CA LYS A 128 -15.70 14.74 -18.70
C LYS A 128 -15.03 13.86 -19.75
N GLY A 129 -14.78 12.61 -19.38
CA GLY A 129 -14.17 11.61 -20.25
C GLY A 129 -12.65 11.62 -20.22
N SER A 130 -12.08 10.59 -20.84
CA SER A 130 -10.64 10.31 -20.87
C SER A 130 -10.21 9.97 -22.30
N SER A 131 -8.89 9.82 -22.53
CA SER A 131 -8.36 9.34 -23.80
C SER A 131 -8.89 7.95 -24.19
N ILE A 132 -9.24 7.11 -23.20
CA ILE A 132 -9.85 5.80 -23.41
C ILE A 132 -11.24 5.95 -24.04
N ASN A 133 -12.04 6.94 -23.60
CA ASN A 133 -13.37 7.16 -24.17
C ASN A 133 -13.28 7.58 -25.65
N ILE A 134 -12.28 8.40 -26.00
CA ILE A 134 -12.01 8.76 -27.40
C ILE A 134 -11.65 7.51 -28.20
N ALA A 135 -10.76 6.67 -27.67
CA ALA A 135 -10.36 5.43 -28.32
C ALA A 135 -11.55 4.48 -28.57
N GLN A 136 -12.44 4.32 -27.59
CA GLN A 136 -13.59 3.41 -27.68
C GLN A 136 -14.68 3.89 -28.64
N VAL A 137 -14.95 5.21 -28.67
CA VAL A 137 -15.97 5.78 -29.55
C VAL A 137 -15.51 5.78 -31.01
N ILE A 138 -14.23 6.09 -31.25
CA ILE A 138 -13.70 6.35 -32.60
C ILE A 138 -12.96 5.13 -33.18
N ALA A 139 -12.04 4.54 -32.41
CA ALA A 139 -11.09 3.54 -32.92
C ALA A 139 -11.57 2.10 -32.72
N CYS A 140 -11.53 1.58 -31.49
CA CYS A 140 -12.03 0.25 -31.14
C CYS A 140 -12.35 0.18 -29.65
N VAL A 141 -13.36 -0.61 -29.28
CA VAL A 141 -13.74 -0.79 -27.87
C VAL A 141 -12.68 -1.61 -27.11
N GLY A 142 -12.13 -2.63 -27.76
CA GLY A 142 -11.04 -3.47 -27.23
C GLY A 142 -11.51 -4.76 -26.54
N GLN A 143 -10.59 -5.40 -25.81
CA GLN A 143 -10.84 -6.68 -25.14
C GLN A 143 -11.82 -6.53 -23.97
N GLN A 144 -12.86 -7.35 -23.94
CA GLN A 144 -13.76 -7.50 -22.79
C GLN A 144 -13.26 -8.63 -21.90
N SER A 145 -13.09 -8.35 -20.62
CA SER A 145 -12.70 -9.31 -19.59
C SER A 145 -13.90 -9.64 -18.71
N VAL A 146 -13.92 -10.87 -18.18
CA VAL A 146 -14.81 -11.30 -17.09
C VAL A 146 -13.98 -12.03 -16.05
N GLU A 147 -14.09 -11.64 -14.78
CA GLU A 147 -13.25 -12.10 -13.68
C GLU A 147 -11.75 -11.99 -14.02
N GLU A 148 -11.37 -10.85 -14.62
CA GLU A 148 -10.00 -10.53 -15.08
C GLU A 148 -9.42 -11.48 -16.14
N LYS A 149 -10.21 -12.43 -16.63
CA LYS A 149 -9.84 -13.35 -17.71
C LYS A 149 -10.57 -12.95 -18.98
N ARG A 150 -10.03 -13.36 -20.13
CA ARG A 150 -10.82 -13.33 -21.37
C ARG A 150 -12.02 -14.27 -21.24
N ILE A 151 -13.05 -14.03 -22.03
CA ILE A 151 -14.32 -14.75 -21.96
C ILE A 151 -14.09 -16.28 -21.91
N SER A 152 -14.52 -16.89 -20.82
CA SER A 152 -14.37 -18.32 -20.58
C SER A 152 -15.31 -19.11 -21.51
N SER A 153 -14.95 -20.37 -21.78
CA SER A 153 -15.76 -21.23 -22.63
C SER A 153 -16.94 -21.79 -21.83
N GLY A 154 -18.08 -21.08 -21.81
CA GLY A 154 -19.28 -21.51 -21.09
C GLY A 154 -20.02 -22.70 -21.71
N PHE A 155 -19.86 -22.92 -23.03
CA PHE A 155 -20.35 -24.12 -23.71
C PHE A 155 -19.21 -25.14 -23.87
N LYS A 156 -19.54 -26.35 -24.34
CA LYS A 156 -18.57 -27.45 -24.58
C LYS A 156 -17.38 -27.00 -25.45
N HIS A 157 -16.30 -26.60 -24.79
CA HIS A 157 -15.06 -26.07 -25.37
C HIS A 157 -15.26 -24.88 -26.33
N ARG A 158 -16.30 -24.06 -26.13
CA ARG A 158 -16.53 -22.84 -26.94
C ARG A 158 -17.25 -21.76 -26.14
N THR A 159 -17.13 -20.51 -26.58
CA THR A 159 -17.77 -19.34 -25.95
C THR A 159 -19.22 -19.15 -26.42
N LEU A 160 -19.48 -19.30 -27.72
CA LEU A 160 -20.82 -19.21 -28.32
C LEU A 160 -21.02 -20.35 -29.34
N PRO A 161 -22.29 -20.71 -29.66
CA PRO A 161 -22.59 -21.75 -30.64
C PRO A 161 -22.14 -21.40 -32.07
N HIS A 162 -21.91 -20.12 -32.37
CA HIS A 162 -21.42 -19.62 -33.65
C HIS A 162 -19.94 -19.94 -33.89
N PHE A 163 -19.17 -20.23 -32.84
CA PHE A 163 -17.76 -20.57 -32.95
C PHE A 163 -17.53 -22.08 -32.96
N THR A 164 -16.45 -22.47 -33.63
CA THR A 164 -15.93 -23.83 -33.57
C THR A 164 -15.38 -24.13 -32.17
N LYS A 165 -15.22 -25.42 -31.86
CA LYS A 165 -14.61 -25.83 -30.59
C LYS A 165 -13.14 -25.42 -30.57
N ASP A 166 -12.65 -25.11 -29.37
CA ASP A 166 -11.26 -24.75 -29.08
C ASP A 166 -10.75 -23.54 -29.89
N ASP A 167 -11.63 -22.59 -30.16
CA ASP A 167 -11.28 -21.34 -30.83
C ASP A 167 -10.74 -20.31 -29.82
N TYR A 168 -9.44 -19.98 -29.95
CA TYR A 168 -8.72 -19.02 -29.10
C TYR A 168 -8.49 -17.66 -29.79
N ARG A 169 -9.05 -17.45 -30.98
CA ARG A 169 -8.95 -16.17 -31.71
C ARG A 169 -9.54 -15.01 -30.91
N PRO A 170 -9.10 -13.77 -31.15
CA PRO A 170 -9.61 -12.59 -30.44
C PRO A 170 -11.14 -12.46 -30.49
N GLU A 171 -11.73 -12.68 -31.67
CA GLU A 171 -13.19 -12.58 -31.90
C GLU A 171 -13.99 -13.57 -31.06
N ALA A 172 -13.49 -14.81 -30.93
CA ALA A 172 -14.14 -15.87 -30.16
C ALA A 172 -14.05 -15.63 -28.65
N LYS A 173 -13.07 -14.83 -28.21
CA LYS A 173 -12.73 -14.60 -26.80
C LYS A 173 -13.05 -13.20 -26.29
N GLY A 174 -13.94 -12.47 -26.97
CA GLY A 174 -14.49 -11.20 -26.48
C GLY A 174 -13.69 -9.95 -26.86
N PHE A 175 -12.82 -10.02 -27.86
CA PHE A 175 -12.21 -8.82 -28.44
C PHE A 175 -13.20 -8.12 -29.36
N VAL A 176 -13.51 -6.86 -29.05
CA VAL A 176 -14.37 -6.01 -29.87
C VAL A 176 -13.51 -5.14 -30.76
N GLU A 177 -13.52 -5.41 -32.06
CA GLU A 177 -12.69 -4.67 -33.02
C GLU A 177 -13.35 -3.38 -33.50
N ASN A 178 -14.67 -3.35 -33.52
CA ASN A 178 -15.44 -2.20 -33.98
C ASN A 178 -15.51 -1.11 -32.89
N SER A 179 -15.73 0.13 -33.33
CA SER A 179 -16.01 1.27 -32.46
C SER A 179 -17.51 1.49 -32.27
N TYR A 180 -17.90 2.29 -31.27
CA TYR A 180 -19.31 2.66 -31.10
C TYR A 180 -19.89 3.42 -32.30
N LEU A 181 -19.04 4.13 -33.06
CA LEU A 181 -19.45 4.83 -34.28
C LEU A 181 -19.85 3.87 -35.41
N GLN A 182 -19.09 2.78 -35.59
CA GLN A 182 -19.38 1.77 -36.61
C GLN A 182 -20.55 0.86 -36.23
N GLY A 183 -20.75 0.67 -34.92
CA GLY A 183 -21.69 -0.30 -34.38
C GLY A 183 -21.03 -1.67 -34.16
N LEU A 184 -21.64 -2.43 -33.24
CA LEU A 184 -21.13 -3.74 -32.80
C LEU A 184 -21.81 -4.87 -33.58
N THR A 185 -21.05 -5.91 -33.91
CA THR A 185 -21.67 -7.16 -34.39
C THR A 185 -22.47 -7.84 -33.28
N PRO A 186 -23.44 -8.72 -33.58
CA PRO A 186 -24.24 -9.38 -32.54
C PRO A 186 -23.40 -10.18 -31.52
N VAL A 187 -22.29 -10.75 -31.98
CA VAL A 187 -21.36 -11.50 -31.12
C VAL A 187 -20.57 -10.57 -30.20
N GLU A 188 -20.01 -9.48 -30.75
CA GLU A 188 -19.32 -8.46 -29.97
C GLU A 188 -20.26 -7.79 -28.96
N PHE A 189 -21.49 -7.48 -29.37
CA PHE A 189 -22.52 -6.90 -28.52
C PHE A 189 -22.81 -7.79 -27.31
N TYR A 190 -22.91 -9.10 -27.52
CA TYR A 190 -23.14 -10.04 -26.42
C TYR A 190 -21.96 -10.10 -25.44
N PHE A 191 -20.72 -10.17 -25.94
CA PHE A 191 -19.54 -10.15 -25.07
C PHE A 191 -19.37 -8.80 -24.34
N HIS A 192 -19.69 -7.70 -25.00
CA HIS A 192 -19.69 -6.38 -24.39
C HIS A 192 -20.75 -6.25 -23.30
N ALA A 193 -21.95 -6.79 -23.53
CA ALA A 193 -23.01 -6.84 -22.53
C ALA A 193 -22.64 -7.73 -21.33
N MET A 194 -21.85 -8.80 -21.53
CA MET A 194 -21.33 -9.63 -20.44
C MET A 194 -20.43 -8.83 -19.51
N GLY A 195 -19.40 -8.15 -20.04
CA GLY A 195 -18.50 -7.31 -19.24
C GLY A 195 -19.24 -6.13 -18.59
N GLY A 196 -20.19 -5.51 -19.30
CA GLY A 196 -21.04 -4.46 -18.74
C GLY A 196 -21.93 -4.95 -17.58
N ARG A 197 -22.38 -6.21 -17.59
CA ARG A 197 -23.22 -6.77 -16.53
C ARG A 197 -22.44 -7.07 -15.25
N GLU A 198 -21.23 -7.59 -15.37
CA GLU A 198 -20.30 -7.71 -14.24
C GLU A 198 -20.06 -6.34 -13.59
N GLY A 199 -19.77 -5.35 -14.44
CA GLY A 199 -19.98 -3.90 -14.24
C GLY A 199 -20.99 -3.50 -13.17
N LEU A 200 -22.24 -3.82 -13.49
CA LEU A 200 -23.39 -3.40 -12.70
C LEU A 200 -23.58 -4.23 -11.43
N VAL A 201 -23.27 -5.53 -11.50
CA VAL A 201 -23.40 -6.44 -10.36
C VAL A 201 -22.39 -6.11 -9.28
N ASP A 202 -21.12 -5.90 -9.64
CA ASP A 202 -20.08 -5.58 -8.67
C ASP A 202 -20.38 -4.25 -7.98
N ARG A 203 -20.83 -3.23 -8.71
CA ARG A 203 -21.26 -1.96 -8.08
C ARG A 203 -22.37 -2.18 -7.05
N ALA A 204 -23.36 -3.01 -7.35
CA ALA A 204 -24.46 -3.28 -6.43
C ALA A 204 -23.99 -4.01 -5.17
N VAL A 205 -23.14 -5.04 -5.31
CA VAL A 205 -22.61 -5.82 -4.19
C VAL A 205 -21.66 -4.97 -3.34
N GLN A 206 -20.71 -4.30 -3.99
CA GLN A 206 -19.67 -3.52 -3.33
C GLN A 206 -20.26 -2.33 -2.57
N THR A 207 -21.32 -1.68 -3.08
CA THR A 207 -21.98 -0.58 -2.35
C THR A 207 -22.52 -1.03 -0.98
N ALA A 208 -23.10 -2.23 -0.89
CA ALA A 208 -23.57 -2.75 0.39
C ALA A 208 -22.41 -3.04 1.35
N GLU A 209 -21.30 -3.60 0.83
CA GLU A 209 -20.13 -3.91 1.63
C GLU A 209 -19.41 -2.66 2.15
N THR A 210 -19.22 -1.63 1.32
CA THR A 210 -18.54 -0.39 1.71
C THR A 210 -19.34 0.39 2.75
N CYS A 211 -20.66 0.49 2.59
CA CYS A 211 -21.55 1.07 3.59
C CYS A 211 -21.43 0.36 4.96
N TYR A 212 -21.33 -0.96 4.94
CA TYR A 212 -21.18 -1.74 6.16
C TYR A 212 -19.79 -1.57 6.79
N ILE A 213 -18.72 -1.51 6.00
CA ILE A 213 -17.36 -1.18 6.48
C ILE A 213 -17.35 0.20 7.12
N GLN A 214 -17.93 1.21 6.46
CA GLN A 214 -18.05 2.57 6.98
C GLN A 214 -18.75 2.60 8.35
N ARG A 215 -19.88 1.90 8.48
CA ARG A 215 -20.60 1.79 9.76
C ARG A 215 -19.72 1.17 10.86
N ARG A 216 -18.96 0.12 10.54
CA ARG A 216 -18.07 -0.56 11.50
C ARG A 216 -16.93 0.33 11.95
N LEU A 217 -16.29 1.05 11.03
CA LEU A 217 -15.21 1.99 11.34
C LEU A 217 -15.71 3.12 12.25
N ILE A 218 -16.85 3.73 11.93
CA ILE A 218 -17.44 4.77 12.78
C ILE A 218 -17.73 4.20 14.17
N LYS A 219 -18.38 3.04 14.26
CA LYS A 219 -18.77 2.46 15.56
C LYS A 219 -17.59 2.16 16.48
N ALA A 220 -16.45 1.76 15.93
CA ALA A 220 -15.25 1.52 16.73
C ALA A 220 -14.50 2.80 17.12
N MET A 221 -14.71 3.92 16.42
CA MET A 221 -13.95 5.16 16.61
C MET A 221 -14.79 6.37 17.05
N GLU A 222 -16.11 6.24 17.22
CA GLU A 222 -17.03 7.36 17.44
C GLU A 222 -16.79 8.13 18.75
N SER A 223 -16.16 7.50 19.73
CA SER A 223 -15.89 8.07 21.05
C SER A 223 -14.51 8.74 21.17
N ILE A 224 -13.66 8.61 20.15
CA ILE A 224 -12.29 9.07 20.20
C ILE A 224 -12.25 10.57 19.88
N MET A 225 -11.69 11.34 20.80
CA MET A 225 -11.61 12.79 20.71
C MET A 225 -10.30 13.33 21.28
N VAL A 226 -9.89 14.51 20.79
CA VAL A 226 -8.78 15.26 21.36
C VAL A 226 -9.25 15.94 22.65
N LYS A 227 -8.51 15.76 23.74
CA LYS A 227 -8.79 16.42 25.02
C LYS A 227 -7.99 17.72 25.14
N TYR A 228 -8.34 18.56 26.11
CA TYR A 228 -7.70 19.87 26.33
C TYR A 228 -6.22 19.81 26.71
N ASP A 229 -5.74 18.63 27.12
CA ASP A 229 -4.31 18.37 27.36
C ASP A 229 -3.53 18.03 26.07
N GLY A 230 -4.19 18.00 24.91
CA GLY A 230 -3.59 17.65 23.61
C GLY A 230 -3.54 16.14 23.32
N THR A 231 -3.92 15.31 24.29
CA THR A 231 -3.95 13.85 24.13
C THR A 231 -5.22 13.38 23.43
N VAL A 232 -5.14 12.26 22.72
CA VAL A 232 -6.30 11.61 22.11
C VAL A 232 -6.79 10.50 23.02
N ARG A 233 -8.05 10.57 23.45
CA ARG A 233 -8.61 9.61 24.40
C ARG A 233 -9.96 9.07 23.96
N ASN A 234 -10.29 7.88 24.47
CA ASN A 234 -11.62 7.28 24.35
C ASN A 234 -12.57 7.72 25.48
N GLU A 235 -13.77 7.15 25.51
CA GLU A 235 -14.83 7.40 26.50
C GLU A 235 -14.45 7.02 27.94
N ILE A 236 -13.55 6.05 28.10
CA ILE A 236 -13.03 5.57 29.39
C ILE A 236 -11.80 6.40 29.83
N GLU A 237 -11.45 7.46 29.09
CA GLU A 237 -10.28 8.31 29.30
C GLU A 237 -8.94 7.56 29.16
N GLN A 238 -8.93 6.43 28.46
CA GLN A 238 -7.70 5.75 28.05
C GLN A 238 -7.06 6.51 26.90
N ILE A 239 -5.75 6.70 27.00
CA ILE A 239 -4.95 7.42 25.99
C ILE A 239 -4.69 6.47 24.82
N ILE A 240 -5.02 6.92 23.61
CA ILE A 240 -4.75 6.22 22.35
C ILE A 240 -3.48 6.80 21.72
N GLN A 241 -3.41 8.13 21.61
CA GLN A 241 -2.22 8.86 21.13
C GLN A 241 -1.85 9.97 22.13
N PHE A 242 -0.55 10.20 22.31
CA PHE A 242 -0.05 11.31 23.12
C PHE A 242 -0.27 12.66 22.46
N THR A 243 -0.08 12.72 21.15
CA THR A 243 -0.37 13.87 20.29
C THR A 243 -1.17 13.38 19.09
N TYR A 244 -2.19 14.14 18.69
CA TYR A 244 -3.01 13.76 17.54
C TYR A 244 -2.16 13.67 16.27
N GLY A 245 -2.20 12.52 15.60
CA GLY A 245 -1.45 12.29 14.36
C GLY A 245 0.06 12.47 14.51
N GLU A 246 0.60 12.20 15.71
CA GLU A 246 2.02 12.23 16.08
C GLU A 246 2.69 13.62 16.10
N ASP A 247 2.04 14.68 15.64
CA ASP A 247 2.56 16.05 15.57
C ASP A 247 1.64 17.12 16.20
N GLY A 248 0.38 16.77 16.56
CA GLY A 248 -0.59 17.67 17.19
C GLY A 248 -1.23 18.73 16.29
N LEU A 249 -1.18 18.58 14.96
CA LEU A 249 -1.76 19.55 14.02
C LEU A 249 -3.10 19.09 13.43
N ALA A 250 -3.89 20.03 12.91
CA ALA A 250 -5.15 19.77 12.21
C ALA A 250 -4.89 19.31 10.77
N GLY A 251 -5.76 18.45 10.23
CA GLY A 251 -5.58 17.87 8.90
C GLY A 251 -5.84 18.87 7.76
N GLU A 252 -6.69 19.86 7.97
CA GLU A 252 -7.08 20.82 6.93
C GLU A 252 -5.96 21.81 6.56
N ASN A 253 -5.06 22.11 7.49
CA ASN A 253 -4.06 23.17 7.38
C ASN A 253 -2.70 22.69 6.83
N ILE A 254 -2.63 21.46 6.31
CA ILE A 254 -1.39 20.81 5.90
C ILE A 254 -1.28 20.76 4.38
N GLU A 255 -0.09 21.05 3.84
CA GLU A 255 0.18 21.05 2.40
C GLU A 255 1.36 20.13 2.03
N PHE A 256 1.39 19.66 0.79
CA PHE A 256 2.57 18.95 0.27
C PHE A 256 3.72 19.94 0.05
N GLN A 257 4.86 19.67 0.66
CA GLN A 257 6.08 20.45 0.59
C GLN A 257 7.29 19.56 0.27
N SER A 258 8.36 20.17 -0.22
CA SER A 258 9.61 19.49 -0.53
C SER A 258 10.72 19.98 0.40
N ILE A 259 11.53 19.04 0.91
CA ILE A 259 12.68 19.37 1.76
C ILE A 259 13.94 19.41 0.90
N ILE A 260 14.64 20.55 0.93
CA ILE A 260 15.83 20.82 0.11
C ILE A 260 17.00 19.92 0.51
N SER A 261 17.15 19.58 1.79
CA SER A 261 18.34 18.90 2.33
C SER A 261 18.48 17.41 1.96
N LEU A 262 17.41 16.73 1.56
CA LEU A 262 17.44 15.26 1.41
C LEU A 262 18.14 14.79 0.12
N LYS A 263 17.66 15.28 -1.03
CA LYS A 263 18.05 14.81 -2.37
C LYS A 263 19.44 15.22 -2.89
N PRO A 264 19.97 16.44 -2.64
CA PRO A 264 21.19 16.89 -3.31
C PRO A 264 22.40 16.06 -2.88
N SER A 265 23.43 16.03 -3.75
CA SER A 265 24.75 15.49 -3.42
C SER A 265 25.41 16.31 -2.31
N ASN A 266 26.42 15.75 -1.64
CA ASN A 266 27.15 16.46 -0.57
C ASN A 266 27.73 17.79 -1.06
N LYS A 267 28.30 17.81 -2.27
CA LYS A 267 28.82 19.04 -2.89
C LYS A 267 27.73 20.06 -3.22
N LEU A 268 26.58 19.60 -3.74
CA LEU A 268 25.46 20.51 -4.01
C LEU A 268 24.83 21.03 -2.72
N PHE A 269 24.72 20.19 -1.70
CA PHE A 269 24.22 20.59 -0.38
C PHE A 269 25.11 21.64 0.27
N GLU A 270 26.44 21.46 0.23
CA GLU A 270 27.39 22.47 0.69
C GLU A 270 27.20 23.79 -0.08
N ARG A 271 27.05 23.73 -1.41
CA ARG A 271 26.79 24.92 -2.23
C ARG A 271 25.42 25.58 -1.99
N LEU A 272 24.43 24.87 -1.46
CA LEU A 272 23.10 25.44 -1.23
C LEU A 272 22.95 26.01 0.18
N CYS A 273 23.56 25.37 1.17
CA CYS A 273 23.28 25.63 2.57
C CYS A 273 24.45 26.26 3.33
N LYS A 274 25.72 25.92 3.00
CA LYS A 274 26.89 26.45 3.71
C LYS A 274 27.20 27.87 3.30
N PHE A 275 27.26 28.79 4.26
CA PHE A 275 27.61 30.18 3.99
C PHE A 275 29.14 30.37 4.01
N ASP A 276 29.76 30.51 2.84
CA ASP A 276 31.22 30.67 2.75
C ASP A 276 31.63 32.15 2.89
N LEU A 277 32.21 32.51 4.04
CA LEU A 277 32.80 33.84 4.29
C LEU A 277 34.14 34.07 3.57
N LEU A 278 34.78 32.98 3.11
CA LEU A 278 36.02 33.00 2.35
C LEU A 278 35.82 33.33 0.85
N ALA A 279 34.55 33.42 0.40
CA ALA A 279 34.24 33.88 -0.94
C ALA A 279 34.70 35.33 -1.13
N GLU A 280 35.12 35.70 -2.34
CA GLU A 280 35.61 37.05 -2.63
C GLU A 280 34.63 38.12 -2.11
N LYS A 281 35.13 39.18 -1.45
CA LYS A 281 34.32 40.33 -0.99
C LYS A 281 33.42 40.93 -2.09
N LYS A 282 33.82 40.78 -3.37
CA LYS A 282 33.02 41.16 -4.54
C LYS A 282 31.73 40.36 -4.69
N HIS A 283 31.71 39.10 -4.27
CA HIS A 283 30.53 38.24 -4.30
C HIS A 283 29.53 38.65 -3.22
N LEU A 284 30.00 38.85 -1.98
CA LEU A 284 29.18 39.28 -0.84
C LEU A 284 28.52 40.64 -1.10
N ARG A 285 29.24 41.59 -1.72
CA ARG A 285 28.69 42.91 -2.12
C ARG A 285 27.54 42.85 -3.13
N LYS A 286 27.31 41.73 -3.81
CA LYS A 286 26.18 41.59 -4.75
C LYS A 286 24.84 41.45 -4.03
N PHE A 287 24.83 41.05 -2.77
CA PHE A 287 23.60 40.74 -2.04
C PHE A 287 23.58 41.26 -0.60
N LEU A 288 24.69 41.68 -0.02
CA LEU A 288 24.74 42.34 1.29
C LEU A 288 25.17 43.81 1.16
N THR A 289 24.73 44.61 2.13
CA THR A 289 25.22 45.98 2.32
C THR A 289 26.60 46.01 2.97
N ASP A 290 27.36 47.08 2.73
CA ASP A 290 28.74 47.21 3.21
C ASP A 290 28.85 47.27 4.74
N ASP A 291 27.78 47.64 5.46
CA ASP A 291 27.76 47.65 6.92
C ASP A 291 27.68 46.23 7.50
N VAL A 292 26.80 45.39 6.96
CA VAL A 292 26.67 43.98 7.35
C VAL A 292 27.95 43.19 7.05
N ILE A 293 28.66 43.53 5.96
CA ILE A 293 29.93 42.89 5.60
C ILE A 293 31.03 43.17 6.65
N LYS A 294 31.00 44.30 7.36
CA LYS A 294 31.97 44.59 8.42
C LYS A 294 31.69 43.75 9.68
N ASP A 295 30.42 43.60 10.02
CA ASP A 295 29.95 42.82 11.18
C ASP A 295 30.14 41.30 11.01
N LEU A 296 30.40 40.86 9.78
CA LEU A 296 30.57 39.45 9.44
C LEU A 296 31.94 38.86 9.76
N TYR A 297 32.98 39.69 9.89
CA TYR A 297 34.36 39.23 10.15
C TYR A 297 34.69 39.08 11.64
N THR A 298 33.68 39.08 12.51
CA THR A 298 33.83 38.87 13.95
C THR A 298 33.87 37.37 14.27
N ASP A 299 34.71 36.97 15.22
CA ASP A 299 34.87 35.55 15.62
C ASP A 299 33.55 34.92 16.11
N GLU A 300 32.67 35.69 16.73
CA GLU A 300 31.35 35.23 17.18
C GLU A 300 30.43 34.83 16.01
N SER A 301 30.41 35.63 14.94
CA SER A 301 29.61 35.35 13.73
C SER A 301 30.09 34.09 13.01
N LEU A 302 31.41 33.84 13.02
CA LEU A 302 32.02 32.63 12.46
C LEU A 302 31.59 31.37 13.21
N GLN A 303 31.63 31.40 14.54
CA GLN A 303 31.21 30.28 15.38
C GLN A 303 29.73 29.93 15.17
N LEU A 304 28.85 30.93 15.11
CA LEU A 304 27.41 30.73 14.88
C LEU A 304 27.12 30.07 13.52
N LEU A 305 27.85 30.46 12.46
CA LEU A 305 27.71 29.87 11.13
C LEU A 305 28.22 28.43 11.07
N ASP A 306 29.32 28.14 11.76
CA ASP A 306 29.84 26.77 11.87
C ASP A 306 28.85 25.87 12.64
N ASP A 307 28.21 26.39 13.68
CA ASP A 307 27.21 25.66 14.45
C ASP A 307 25.91 25.44 13.66
N GLU A 308 25.46 26.43 12.87
CA GLU A 308 24.36 26.27 11.91
C GLU A 308 24.66 25.13 10.92
N TRP A 309 25.89 25.11 10.38
CA TRP A 309 26.30 24.08 9.44
C TRP A 309 26.36 22.67 10.07
N LYS A 310 26.84 22.55 11.31
CA LYS A 310 26.79 21.27 12.04
C LYS A 310 25.36 20.79 12.22
N GLN A 311 24.45 21.68 12.66
CA GLN A 311 23.04 21.34 12.86
C GLN A 311 22.36 20.87 11.56
N LEU A 312 22.63 21.54 10.43
CA LEU A 312 22.07 21.15 9.13
C LEU A 312 22.57 19.77 8.66
N ASN A 313 23.81 19.41 8.99
CA ASN A 313 24.34 18.08 8.70
C ASN A 313 23.70 16.99 9.58
N GLU A 314 23.48 17.26 10.87
CA GLU A 314 22.76 16.37 11.77
C GLU A 314 21.32 16.16 11.31
N ASP A 315 20.62 17.24 10.97
CA ASP A 315 19.26 17.21 10.43
C ASP A 315 19.18 16.38 9.14
N ARG A 316 20.15 16.54 8.24
CA ARG A 316 20.24 15.76 7.01
C ARG A 316 20.49 14.28 7.28
N HIS A 317 21.30 13.95 8.28
CA HIS A 317 21.49 12.56 8.70
C HIS A 317 20.20 11.96 9.26
N ASN A 318 19.52 12.68 10.16
CA ASN A 318 18.25 12.28 10.75
C ASN A 318 17.17 12.05 9.67
N LEU A 319 17.04 12.97 8.70
CA LEU A 319 16.08 12.81 7.59
C LEU A 319 16.35 11.57 6.74
N ARG A 320 17.63 11.25 6.48
CA ARG A 320 18.01 10.06 5.68
C ARG A 320 17.73 8.76 6.43
N GLN A 321 17.78 8.78 7.76
CA GLN A 321 17.36 7.66 8.58
C GLN A 321 15.83 7.51 8.60
N LEU A 322 15.09 8.62 8.75
CA LEU A 322 13.62 8.62 8.78
C LEU A 322 12.99 8.22 7.43
N PHE A 323 13.60 8.66 6.32
CA PHE A 323 13.12 8.38 4.96
C PHE A 323 14.14 7.57 4.16
N PRO A 324 14.28 6.25 4.44
CA PRO A 324 15.26 5.40 3.78
C PRO A 324 14.98 5.21 2.28
N THR A 325 13.74 5.40 1.84
CA THR A 325 13.31 5.27 0.44
C THR A 325 13.61 6.51 -0.42
N GLY A 326 14.19 7.60 0.13
CA GLY A 326 14.60 8.78 -0.63
C GLY A 326 13.48 9.54 -1.39
N ASN A 327 12.26 9.00 -1.42
CA ASN A 327 11.10 9.50 -2.13
C ASN A 327 10.29 10.43 -1.20
N THR A 328 10.87 11.56 -0.85
CA THR A 328 10.19 12.63 -0.10
C THR A 328 9.73 13.77 -1.00
N SER A 329 9.43 13.49 -2.28
CA SER A 329 9.01 14.55 -3.20
C SER A 329 7.78 15.32 -2.69
N LYS A 330 7.03 14.78 -1.71
CA LYS A 330 5.87 15.41 -1.09
C LYS A 330 5.73 14.99 0.38
N ILE A 331 6.43 15.66 1.29
CA ILE A 331 6.14 15.60 2.74
C ILE A 331 4.93 16.48 3.02
N VAL A 332 4.13 16.16 4.03
CA VAL A 332 2.88 16.87 4.34
C VAL A 332 3.14 17.67 5.61
N LEU A 333 3.32 18.99 5.47
CA LEU A 333 3.61 19.90 6.59
C LEU A 333 2.75 21.17 6.51
N PRO A 334 2.43 21.78 7.66
CA PRO A 334 1.70 23.05 7.69
C PRO A 334 2.58 24.17 7.12
N CYS A 335 1.96 25.30 6.79
CA CYS A 335 2.64 26.52 6.37
C CYS A 335 3.57 26.33 5.15
N ASN A 336 3.04 26.57 3.95
CA ASN A 336 3.84 26.46 2.73
C ASN A 336 4.91 27.56 2.65
N LEU A 337 6.16 27.20 2.95
CA LEU A 337 7.25 28.16 3.10
C LEU A 337 7.63 28.83 1.78
N GLU A 338 7.63 28.09 0.67
CA GLU A 338 7.91 28.67 -0.65
C GLU A 338 6.91 29.77 -1.01
N ARG A 339 5.62 29.54 -0.71
CA ARG A 339 4.55 30.52 -0.93
C ARG A 339 4.68 31.72 -0.01
N LEU A 340 4.93 31.52 1.28
CA LEU A 340 5.10 32.60 2.24
C LEU A 340 6.31 33.49 1.89
N ILE A 341 7.42 32.88 1.48
CA ILE A 341 8.61 33.62 1.02
C ILE A 341 8.29 34.42 -0.25
N TYR A 342 7.53 33.84 -1.19
CA TYR A 342 7.09 34.56 -2.39
C TYR A 342 6.18 35.75 -2.06
N ASN A 343 5.25 35.57 -1.13
CA ASN A 343 4.37 36.64 -0.64
C ASN A 343 5.17 37.75 0.05
N ALA A 344 6.18 37.40 0.86
CA ALA A 344 7.10 38.36 1.45
C ALA A 344 7.82 39.19 0.37
N LYS A 345 8.38 38.52 -0.65
CA LYS A 345 9.05 39.20 -1.77
C LYS A 345 8.13 40.17 -2.50
N LYS A 346 6.89 39.77 -2.75
CA LYS A 346 5.87 40.62 -3.39
C LYS A 346 5.50 41.83 -2.53
N LYS A 347 5.22 41.62 -1.24
CA LYS A 347 4.77 42.66 -0.30
C LYS A 347 5.82 43.76 -0.11
N PHE A 348 7.09 43.37 0.01
CA PHE A 348 8.21 44.28 0.23
C PHE A 348 8.94 44.67 -1.07
N SER A 349 8.39 44.31 -2.25
CA SER A 349 8.97 44.62 -3.56
C SER A 349 10.45 44.22 -3.70
N ILE A 350 10.80 43.04 -3.18
CA ILE A 350 12.17 42.50 -3.21
C ILE A 350 12.45 41.93 -4.59
N SER A 351 13.52 42.40 -5.22
CA SER A 351 14.00 41.90 -6.51
C SER A 351 15.35 41.22 -6.37
N ASN A 352 15.73 40.41 -7.36
CA ASN A 352 17.04 39.76 -7.43
C ASN A 352 18.23 40.73 -7.54
N ARG A 353 18.00 42.05 -7.51
CA ARG A 353 19.04 43.09 -7.47
C ARG A 353 19.14 43.80 -6.13
N THR A 354 18.18 43.59 -5.23
CA THR A 354 18.20 44.21 -3.89
C THR A 354 19.37 43.65 -3.08
N GLN A 355 19.98 44.54 -2.29
CA GLN A 355 20.94 44.17 -1.25
C GLN A 355 20.18 44.06 0.07
N SER A 356 20.47 43.01 0.83
CA SER A 356 19.89 42.78 2.14
C SER A 356 20.66 43.54 3.22
N ASN A 357 19.90 44.10 4.16
CA ASN A 357 20.40 44.73 5.39
C ASN A 357 20.43 43.75 6.57
N LEU A 358 20.16 42.47 6.33
CA LEU A 358 20.02 41.45 7.37
C LEU A 358 21.38 40.79 7.64
N SER A 359 21.75 40.70 8.91
CA SER A 359 22.96 39.98 9.32
C SER A 359 22.68 38.47 9.47
N PRO A 360 23.62 37.60 9.09
CA PRO A 360 23.49 36.15 9.32
C PRO A 360 23.29 35.76 10.78
N SER A 361 23.91 36.48 11.72
CA SER A 361 23.73 36.24 13.15
C SER A 361 22.30 36.49 13.60
N GLN A 362 21.65 37.56 13.10
CA GLN A 362 20.23 37.82 13.34
C GLN A 362 19.34 36.72 12.77
N VAL A 363 19.62 36.25 11.54
CA VAL A 363 18.85 35.13 10.93
C VAL A 363 18.84 33.91 11.84
N ILE A 364 20.02 33.51 12.33
CA ILE A 364 20.16 32.33 13.19
C ILE A 364 19.43 32.53 14.52
N GLN A 365 19.61 33.70 15.17
CA GLN A 365 18.98 34.00 16.45
C GLN A 365 17.45 34.06 16.33
N ASP A 366 16.93 34.68 15.28
CA ASP A 366 15.49 34.81 15.08
C ASP A 366 14.85 33.48 14.66
N LEU A 367 15.57 32.62 13.94
CA LEU A 367 15.13 31.23 13.71
C LEU A 367 15.11 30.41 15.00
N GLN A 368 16.13 30.54 15.85
CA GLN A 368 16.14 29.87 17.16
C GLN A 368 14.94 30.32 18.01
N LYS A 369 14.66 31.63 18.06
CA LYS A 369 13.46 32.16 18.73
C LYS A 369 12.17 31.60 18.13
N LEU A 370 12.06 31.59 16.79
CA LEU A 370 10.90 31.04 16.11
C LEU A 370 10.67 29.58 16.50
N THR A 371 11.70 28.73 16.43
CA THR A 371 11.59 27.30 16.81
C THR A 371 11.18 27.09 18.27
N GLN A 372 11.54 28.02 19.18
CA GLN A 372 11.12 27.96 20.58
C GLN A 372 9.66 28.36 20.79
N HIS A 373 9.10 29.25 19.95
CA HIS A 373 7.70 29.66 20.04
C HIS A 373 6.71 28.66 19.41
N LEU A 374 7.19 27.75 18.55
CA LEU A 374 6.36 26.70 17.94
C LEU A 374 6.05 25.59 18.96
N ILE A 375 5.20 25.87 19.94
CA ILE A 375 4.86 24.95 21.04
C ILE A 375 3.60 24.14 20.70
N VAL A 376 3.68 22.81 20.77
CA VAL A 376 2.55 21.88 20.64
C VAL A 376 2.25 21.27 22.02
N VAL A 377 3.24 20.66 22.65
CA VAL A 377 3.21 20.12 24.01
C VAL A 377 3.65 21.21 24.98
N LYS A 378 2.75 21.60 25.88
CA LYS A 378 3.02 22.62 26.91
C LYS A 378 3.69 21.98 28.13
N GLY A 379 4.81 22.55 28.59
CA GLY A 379 5.46 22.14 29.84
C GLY A 379 6.97 22.40 29.86
N ASP A 380 7.51 22.75 31.03
CA ASP A 380 8.94 23.06 31.23
C ASP A 380 9.75 21.86 31.78
N ASP A 381 9.07 20.78 32.14
CA ASP A 381 9.69 19.57 32.62
C ASP A 381 10.52 18.88 31.52
N ARG A 382 11.42 17.98 31.93
CA ARG A 382 12.34 17.31 31.01
C ARG A 382 11.60 16.50 29.96
N LEU A 383 10.51 15.82 30.32
CA LEU A 383 9.76 14.95 29.42
C LEU A 383 8.95 15.77 28.41
N SER A 384 8.28 16.84 28.84
CA SER A 384 7.55 17.72 27.92
C SER A 384 8.47 18.38 26.90
N ARG A 385 9.69 18.78 27.28
CA ARG A 385 10.69 19.31 26.33
C ARG A 385 11.12 18.28 25.29
N GLU A 386 11.31 17.03 25.69
CA GLU A 386 11.63 15.93 24.78
C GLU A 386 10.46 15.60 23.83
N ALA A 387 9.24 15.51 24.37
CA ALA A 387 8.03 15.30 23.58
C ALA A 387 7.79 16.44 22.57
N GLN A 388 8.01 17.68 22.99
CA GLN A 388 7.89 18.86 22.14
C GLN A 388 8.92 18.86 21.01
N TYR A 389 10.17 18.52 21.32
CA TYR A 389 11.24 18.40 20.33
C TYR A 389 10.89 17.35 19.28
N ASN A 390 10.40 16.18 19.70
CA ASN A 390 10.02 15.10 18.79
C ASN A 390 8.82 15.46 17.91
N ALA A 391 7.77 16.06 18.49
CA ALA A 391 6.56 16.46 17.76
C ALA A 391 6.84 17.49 16.66
N THR A 392 7.79 18.40 16.88
CA THR A 392 8.12 19.48 15.92
C THR A 392 9.39 19.22 15.10
N MET A 393 10.05 18.06 15.30
CA MET A 393 11.34 17.75 14.68
C MET A 393 11.32 17.96 13.16
N LEU A 394 10.33 17.42 12.47
CA LEU A 394 10.24 17.51 11.00
C LEU A 394 9.98 18.94 10.50
N MET A 395 9.15 19.70 11.22
CA MET A 395 8.88 21.11 10.92
C MET A 395 10.13 21.98 11.14
N ASN A 396 10.86 21.74 12.23
CA ASN A 396 12.10 22.46 12.55
C ASN A 396 13.18 22.17 11.50
N ILE A 397 13.29 20.93 11.03
CA ILE A 397 14.22 20.59 9.94
C ILE A 397 13.82 21.31 8.65
N LEU A 398 12.53 21.35 8.30
CA LEU A 398 12.05 22.09 7.13
C LEU A 398 12.43 23.57 7.24
N LEU A 399 12.07 24.23 8.34
CA LEU A 399 12.37 25.64 8.60
C LEU A 399 13.87 25.93 8.49
N ARG A 400 14.71 25.16 9.18
CA ARG A 400 16.18 25.31 9.15
C ARG A 400 16.74 25.10 7.75
N SER A 401 16.20 24.14 6.98
CA SER A 401 16.66 23.88 5.61
C SER A 401 16.28 24.99 4.61
N SER A 402 15.08 25.56 4.74
CA SER A 402 14.56 26.59 3.82
C SER A 402 15.00 28.00 4.17
N LEU A 403 15.19 28.28 5.47
CA LEU A 403 15.51 29.61 5.98
C LEU A 403 16.98 29.71 6.44
N SER A 404 17.87 28.82 5.99
CA SER A 404 19.30 28.94 6.33
C SER A 404 19.85 30.31 5.94
N SER A 405 20.87 30.76 6.66
CA SER A 405 21.52 32.07 6.44
C SER A 405 21.82 32.33 4.96
N ARG A 406 22.35 31.32 4.27
CA ARG A 406 22.60 31.38 2.82
C ARG A 406 21.32 31.47 1.97
N GLN A 407 20.30 30.64 2.24
CA GLN A 407 19.05 30.67 1.50
C GLN A 407 18.36 32.03 1.60
N VAL A 408 18.28 32.57 2.80
CA VAL A 408 17.63 33.86 3.08
C VAL A 408 18.36 35.02 2.40
N LEU A 409 19.69 35.05 2.44
CA LEU A 409 20.48 36.19 1.99
C LEU A 409 20.86 36.14 0.51
N GLU A 410 21.26 34.97 -0.02
CA GLU A 410 21.76 34.84 -1.39
C GLU A 410 20.62 34.60 -2.39
N PHE A 411 19.76 33.63 -2.10
CA PHE A 411 18.67 33.19 -3.00
C PHE A 411 17.41 34.04 -2.83
N HIS A 412 16.97 34.25 -1.59
CA HIS A 412 15.75 35.01 -1.32
C HIS A 412 15.99 36.51 -1.20
N ARG A 413 17.18 36.92 -0.74
CA ARG A 413 17.58 38.33 -0.54
C ARG A 413 16.61 39.10 0.34
N LEU A 414 16.13 38.47 1.41
CA LEU A 414 15.15 39.08 2.30
C LEU A 414 15.80 40.23 3.09
N THR A 415 15.06 41.33 3.26
CA THR A 415 15.43 42.42 4.18
C THR A 415 15.03 42.06 5.62
N ASN A 416 15.54 42.81 6.60
CA ASN A 416 15.20 42.59 8.01
C ASN A 416 13.68 42.69 8.26
N GLU A 417 13.01 43.71 7.70
CA GLU A 417 11.55 43.87 7.80
C GLU A 417 10.79 42.69 7.18
N ALA A 418 11.23 42.22 6.01
CA ALA A 418 10.59 41.11 5.32
C ALA A 418 10.78 39.78 6.07
N PHE A 419 11.95 39.58 6.68
CA PHE A 419 12.25 38.38 7.45
C PHE A 419 11.49 38.35 8.78
N ASN A 420 11.38 39.46 9.49
CA ASN A 420 10.58 39.56 10.71
C ASN A 420 9.09 39.34 10.44
N TRP A 421 8.58 39.91 9.34
CA TRP A 421 7.21 39.64 8.90
C TRP A 421 7.01 38.16 8.59
N LEU A 422 7.95 37.52 7.89
CA LEU A 422 7.88 36.11 7.56
C LEU A 422 7.86 35.22 8.81
N CYS A 423 8.74 35.47 9.79
CA CYS A 423 8.77 34.71 11.05
C CYS A 423 7.46 34.85 11.83
N SER A 424 6.93 36.07 11.91
CA SER A 424 5.65 36.35 12.60
C SER A 424 4.46 35.68 11.91
N GLU A 425 4.46 35.66 10.57
CA GLU A 425 3.42 34.98 9.80
C GLU A 425 3.49 33.47 9.96
N ILE A 426 4.70 32.87 9.93
CA ILE A 426 4.89 31.43 10.18
C ILE A 426 4.37 31.05 11.57
N GLU A 427 4.70 31.81 12.60
CA GLU A 427 4.22 31.57 13.96
C GLU A 427 2.69 31.61 14.04
N THR A 428 2.07 32.64 13.46
CA THR A 428 0.60 32.80 13.46
C THR A 428 -0.09 31.65 12.73
N ARG A 429 0.42 31.28 11.55
CA ARG A 429 -0.15 30.19 10.73
C ARG A 429 0.04 28.82 11.39
N PHE A 430 1.16 28.61 12.07
CA PHE A 430 1.40 27.38 12.81
C PHE A 430 0.45 27.24 14.01
N GLN A 431 0.20 28.32 14.75
CA GLN A 431 -0.78 28.33 15.83
C GLN A 431 -2.20 28.05 15.33
N GLN A 432 -2.58 28.59 14.16
CA GLN A 432 -3.86 28.26 13.51
C GLN A 432 -3.93 26.81 13.03
N ALA A 433 -2.79 26.19 12.71
CA ALA A 433 -2.71 24.81 12.27
C ALA A 433 -2.83 23.79 13.41
N GLN A 434 -2.85 24.21 14.69
CA GLN A 434 -3.00 23.29 15.80
C GLN A 434 -4.40 22.66 15.84
N VAL A 435 -4.45 21.39 16.24
CA VAL A 435 -5.72 20.68 16.40
C VAL A 435 -6.55 21.32 17.51
N GLN A 436 -7.87 21.42 17.30
CA GLN A 436 -8.75 22.01 18.30
C GLN A 436 -9.13 20.97 19.36
N ALA A 437 -9.02 21.34 20.62
CA ALA A 437 -9.48 20.48 21.71
C ALA A 437 -11.00 20.29 21.64
N GLY A 438 -11.46 19.06 21.86
CA GLY A 438 -12.86 18.68 21.71
C GLY A 438 -13.22 18.13 20.32
N GLU A 439 -12.29 18.15 19.36
CA GLU A 439 -12.51 17.62 18.02
C GLU A 439 -12.67 16.08 18.02
N MET A 440 -13.71 15.61 17.33
CA MET A 440 -14.07 14.19 17.24
C MET A 440 -13.23 13.49 16.16
N VAL A 441 -11.92 13.39 16.42
CA VAL A 441 -10.93 12.88 15.46
C VAL A 441 -11.15 11.43 15.06
N GLY A 442 -11.79 10.61 15.89
CA GLY A 442 -12.08 9.22 15.54
C GLY A 442 -13.11 9.08 14.42
N ALA A 443 -14.24 9.76 14.54
CA ALA A 443 -15.25 9.80 13.49
C ALA A 443 -14.68 10.45 12.20
N LEU A 444 -13.88 11.50 12.36
CA LEU A 444 -13.19 12.16 11.24
C LEU A 444 -12.15 11.26 10.58
N ALA A 445 -11.51 10.33 11.29
CA ALA A 445 -10.59 9.36 10.69
C ALA A 445 -11.32 8.19 10.01
N ALA A 446 -12.43 7.73 10.57
CA ALA A 446 -13.22 6.64 10.00
C ALA A 446 -13.83 7.02 8.63
N GLN A 447 -14.27 8.27 8.46
CA GLN A 447 -14.96 8.74 7.24
C GLN A 447 -14.10 8.71 5.97
N PRO A 448 -12.90 9.33 5.91
CA PRO A 448 -12.05 9.28 4.71
C PRO A 448 -11.61 7.86 4.35
N ILE A 449 -11.40 6.99 5.35
CA ILE A 449 -11.01 5.60 5.11
C ILE A 449 -12.15 4.84 4.42
N GLY A 450 -13.39 4.93 4.91
CA GLY A 450 -14.49 4.27 4.22
C GLY A 450 -14.93 4.98 2.93
N GLU A 451 -14.80 6.31 2.82
CA GLU A 451 -15.00 7.03 1.55
C GLU A 451 -14.02 6.52 0.48
N SER A 452 -12.73 6.42 0.79
CA SER A 452 -11.73 5.88 -0.15
C SER A 452 -12.08 4.46 -0.59
N THR A 453 -12.69 3.66 0.28
CA THR A 453 -13.15 2.31 -0.05
C THR A 453 -14.24 2.34 -1.14
N THR A 454 -15.13 3.34 -1.13
CA THR A 454 -16.14 3.51 -2.20
C THR A 454 -15.53 3.96 -3.54
N GLN A 455 -14.38 4.63 -3.54
CA GLN A 455 -13.67 4.98 -4.77
C GLN A 455 -12.94 3.78 -5.36
N VAL A 456 -12.25 3.01 -4.52
CA VAL A 456 -11.58 1.75 -4.89
C VAL A 456 -12.55 0.80 -5.62
N THR A 457 -13.81 0.77 -5.20
CA THR A 457 -14.87 -0.02 -5.86
C THR A 457 -15.24 0.45 -7.25
N LEU A 458 -15.28 1.77 -7.43
CA LEU A 458 -15.65 2.36 -8.71
C LEU A 458 -14.52 2.22 -9.74
N ASN A 459 -13.27 2.23 -9.28
CA ASN A 459 -12.10 2.23 -10.14
C ASN A 459 -11.52 0.85 -10.46
N ALA A 460 -11.91 -0.20 -9.72
CA ALA A 460 -11.54 -1.58 -10.01
C ALA A 460 -11.75 -1.95 -11.50
N PHE A 461 -12.80 -1.41 -12.14
CA PHE A 461 -13.12 -1.60 -13.56
C PHE A 461 -12.03 -1.19 -14.56
N TYR A 462 -11.19 -0.22 -14.22
CA TYR A 462 -10.18 0.30 -15.15
C TYR A 462 -8.87 -0.49 -15.11
N TYR A 463 -8.62 -1.20 -14.01
CA TYR A 463 -7.39 -1.96 -13.78
C TYR A 463 -7.54 -3.48 -14.00
N SER A 464 -8.77 -3.97 -14.24
CA SER A 464 -9.09 -5.37 -14.58
C SER A 464 -8.47 -5.80 -15.91
N GLY A 465 -7.17 -6.07 -15.92
CA GLY A 465 -6.41 -6.46 -17.12
C GLY A 465 -4.89 -6.36 -17.00
N VAL A 466 -4.35 -5.81 -15.91
CA VAL A 466 -2.90 -5.69 -15.69
C VAL A 466 -2.50 -6.48 -14.44
N SER A 467 -1.85 -7.62 -14.68
CA SER A 467 -1.12 -8.48 -13.71
C SER A 467 -1.92 -9.49 -12.88
N ALA A 468 -1.76 -10.76 -13.26
CA ALA A 468 -2.31 -11.96 -12.59
C ALA A 468 -1.78 -12.27 -11.17
N LYS A 469 -1.02 -11.35 -10.53
CA LYS A 469 -0.41 -11.59 -9.21
C LYS A 469 -1.10 -10.87 -8.04
N ASN A 470 -2.10 -10.04 -8.29
CA ASN A 470 -2.67 -9.15 -7.27
C ASN A 470 -4.20 -9.34 -7.09
N VAL A 471 -4.66 -10.60 -7.15
CA VAL A 471 -6.09 -11.01 -7.20
C VAL A 471 -6.90 -10.63 -5.93
N THR A 472 -6.28 -10.09 -4.89
CA THR A 472 -6.96 -9.71 -3.63
C THR A 472 -6.98 -8.21 -3.34
N LEU A 473 -6.31 -7.37 -4.12
CA LEU A 473 -6.25 -5.92 -3.84
C LEU A 473 -7.65 -5.25 -3.91
N GLY A 474 -7.85 -4.24 -3.08
CA GLY A 474 -9.10 -3.48 -2.97
C GLY A 474 -9.89 -3.78 -1.69
N ILE A 475 -11.23 -3.76 -1.75
CA ILE A 475 -12.06 -4.00 -0.56
C ILE A 475 -11.83 -5.38 0.07
N PRO A 476 -11.71 -6.49 -0.67
CA PRO A 476 -11.55 -7.80 -0.05
C PRO A 476 -10.33 -7.84 0.87
N ARG A 477 -9.22 -7.24 0.43
CA ARG A 477 -8.03 -7.07 1.26
C ARG A 477 -8.26 -6.16 2.46
N LEU A 478 -8.91 -5.02 2.26
CA LEU A 478 -9.22 -4.12 3.37
C LEU A 478 -10.08 -4.82 4.44
N LYS A 479 -11.06 -5.64 4.02
CA LYS A 479 -11.91 -6.45 4.88
C LYS A 479 -11.09 -7.51 5.64
N GLU A 480 -10.13 -8.16 4.99
CA GLU A 480 -9.21 -9.12 5.65
C GLU A 480 -8.42 -8.44 6.78
N ILE A 481 -7.88 -7.24 6.52
CA ILE A 481 -7.10 -6.45 7.48
C ILE A 481 -7.96 -6.00 8.65
N ILE A 482 -9.10 -5.34 8.37
CA ILE A 482 -10.04 -4.84 9.40
C ILE A 482 -10.58 -5.97 10.28
N ASN A 483 -10.79 -7.16 9.69
CA ASN A 483 -11.24 -8.35 10.42
C ASN A 483 -10.12 -9.09 11.17
N VAL A 484 -8.84 -8.78 10.90
CA VAL A 484 -7.68 -9.55 11.37
C VAL A 484 -7.87 -11.04 11.09
N SER A 485 -8.06 -11.37 9.81
CA SER A 485 -8.37 -12.73 9.36
C SER A 485 -7.14 -13.63 9.47
N LYS A 486 -7.29 -14.83 10.06
CA LYS A 486 -6.19 -15.81 10.19
C LYS A 486 -5.82 -16.49 8.88
N GLU A 487 -6.82 -16.80 8.05
CA GLU A 487 -6.61 -17.42 6.75
C GLU A 487 -6.80 -16.36 5.67
N LEU A 488 -5.69 -15.93 5.08
CA LEU A 488 -5.69 -15.00 3.95
C LEU A 488 -6.00 -15.75 2.65
N LYS A 489 -6.67 -15.08 1.69
CA LYS A 489 -6.91 -15.67 0.37
C LYS A 489 -5.63 -15.81 -0.46
N THR A 490 -4.73 -14.83 -0.37
CA THR A 490 -3.42 -14.86 -1.06
C THR A 490 -2.32 -14.46 -0.08
N PRO A 491 -1.91 -15.37 0.82
CA PRO A 491 -0.77 -15.13 1.69
C PRO A 491 0.51 -14.98 0.84
N SER A 492 1.29 -13.94 1.11
CA SER A 492 2.50 -13.65 0.37
C SER A 492 3.60 -13.08 1.27
N LEU A 493 4.84 -13.38 0.88
CA LEU A 493 6.03 -12.95 1.58
C LEU A 493 7.02 -12.39 0.57
N THR A 494 7.48 -11.17 0.83
CA THR A 494 8.46 -10.46 0.03
C THR A 494 9.83 -10.60 0.69
N ILE A 495 10.70 -11.40 0.08
CA ILE A 495 12.02 -11.77 0.60
C ILE A 495 13.08 -10.97 -0.12
N TYR A 496 13.87 -10.24 0.66
CA TYR A 496 15.06 -9.55 0.18
C TYR A 496 16.30 -10.42 0.42
N LEU A 497 17.25 -10.36 -0.50
CA LEU A 497 18.47 -11.16 -0.47
C LEU A 497 19.69 -10.33 -0.06
N THR A 498 20.72 -10.99 0.45
CA THR A 498 21.99 -10.39 0.85
C THR A 498 23.17 -10.89 0.01
N GLY A 499 24.25 -10.11 -0.04
CA GLY A 499 25.51 -10.50 -0.65
C GLY A 499 25.46 -10.60 -2.18
N GLN A 500 26.03 -11.68 -2.72
CA GLN A 500 26.11 -11.90 -4.18
C GLN A 500 24.78 -12.38 -4.77
N ALA A 501 23.91 -13.00 -3.97
CA ALA A 501 22.59 -13.47 -4.40
C ALA A 501 21.65 -12.31 -4.83
N THR A 502 21.94 -11.10 -4.37
CA THR A 502 21.24 -9.87 -4.73
C THR A 502 21.39 -9.50 -6.21
N ASN A 503 22.55 -9.78 -6.81
CA ASN A 503 22.89 -9.38 -8.18
C ASN A 503 22.87 -10.57 -9.17
N ASP A 504 23.24 -11.76 -8.69
CA ASP A 504 23.37 -12.95 -9.51
C ASP A 504 22.09 -13.80 -9.52
N VAL A 505 21.54 -14.02 -10.72
CA VAL A 505 20.30 -14.81 -10.92
C VAL A 505 20.47 -16.26 -10.47
N GLU A 506 21.63 -16.88 -10.73
CA GLU A 506 21.85 -18.30 -10.42
C GLU A 506 21.89 -18.55 -8.91
N LYS A 507 22.51 -17.64 -8.14
CA LYS A 507 22.49 -17.71 -6.67
C LYS A 507 21.11 -17.41 -6.09
N CYS A 508 20.38 -16.48 -6.72
CA CYS A 508 18.99 -16.21 -6.36
C CYS A 508 18.11 -17.46 -6.56
N LYS A 509 18.30 -18.22 -7.65
CA LYS A 509 17.63 -19.52 -7.87
C LYS A 509 17.98 -20.55 -6.79
N GLU A 510 19.24 -20.61 -6.35
CA GLU A 510 19.64 -21.50 -5.26
C GLU A 510 18.89 -21.19 -3.95
N VAL A 511 18.71 -19.91 -3.61
CA VAL A 511 17.87 -19.50 -2.48
C VAL A 511 16.41 -19.89 -2.73
N LEU A 512 15.89 -19.65 -3.93
CA LEU A 512 14.52 -20.01 -4.32
C LEU A 512 14.23 -21.49 -4.07
N TYR A 513 15.09 -22.39 -4.54
CA TYR A 513 14.89 -23.84 -4.37
C TYR A 513 15.01 -24.29 -2.92
N ARG A 514 15.75 -23.58 -2.07
CA ARG A 514 15.81 -23.87 -0.62
C ARG A 514 14.53 -23.49 0.12
N LEU A 515 13.78 -22.52 -0.41
CA LEU A 515 12.56 -22.00 0.20
C LEU A 515 11.31 -22.72 -0.32
N GLU A 516 11.24 -22.98 -1.64
CA GLU A 516 10.09 -23.60 -2.29
C GLU A 516 9.83 -25.02 -1.76
N HIS A 517 8.62 -25.24 -1.24
CA HIS A 517 8.22 -26.54 -0.71
C HIS A 517 8.22 -27.62 -1.77
N CYS A 518 8.98 -28.69 -1.53
CA CYS A 518 9.12 -29.81 -2.43
C CYS A 518 8.78 -31.12 -1.74
N ASN A 519 7.59 -31.65 -2.04
CA ASN A 519 7.21 -33.02 -1.70
C ASN A 519 7.69 -33.99 -2.76
N LEU A 520 7.80 -35.27 -2.38
CA LEU A 520 8.11 -36.36 -3.31
C LEU A 520 7.10 -36.40 -4.48
N ARG A 521 5.81 -36.15 -4.21
CA ARG A 521 4.75 -36.05 -5.23
C ARG A 521 5.06 -35.07 -6.37
N ASN A 522 5.75 -33.97 -6.09
CA ASN A 522 6.05 -32.98 -7.11
C ASN A 522 7.12 -33.47 -8.09
N ILE A 523 7.89 -34.49 -7.75
CA ILE A 523 9.00 -35.01 -8.55
C ILE A 523 8.67 -36.37 -9.17
N THR A 524 7.84 -37.18 -8.52
CA THR A 524 7.43 -38.50 -9.01
C THR A 524 6.67 -38.42 -10.32
N ALA A 525 7.13 -39.17 -11.32
CA ALA A 525 6.43 -39.40 -12.58
C ALA A 525 5.43 -40.55 -12.43
N ASN A 526 5.84 -41.66 -11.81
CA ASN A 526 5.02 -42.84 -11.63
C ASN A 526 5.42 -43.61 -10.35
N THR A 527 4.46 -44.30 -9.74
CA THR A 527 4.68 -45.18 -8.59
C THR A 527 4.00 -46.52 -8.86
N ALA A 528 4.70 -47.61 -8.59
CA ALA A 528 4.18 -48.95 -8.82
C ALA A 528 4.67 -49.92 -7.74
N ILE A 529 3.77 -50.78 -7.27
CA ILE A 529 4.08 -51.86 -6.32
C ILE A 529 4.20 -53.16 -7.11
N TYR A 530 5.36 -53.79 -7.02
CA TYR A 530 5.66 -55.07 -7.63
C TYR A 530 5.80 -56.14 -6.55
N TYR A 531 5.48 -57.38 -6.91
CA TYR A 531 5.85 -58.55 -6.14
C TYR A 531 7.13 -59.12 -6.75
N ASP A 532 8.26 -58.94 -6.06
CA ASP A 532 9.61 -59.24 -6.54
C ASP A 532 10.32 -60.18 -5.53
N PRO A 533 10.16 -61.51 -5.70
CA PRO A 533 10.43 -62.51 -4.67
C PRO A 533 11.91 -62.59 -4.28
N ASP A 534 12.82 -62.45 -5.24
CA ASP A 534 14.26 -62.45 -5.01
C ASP A 534 14.81 -61.02 -5.11
N PRO A 535 15.49 -60.49 -4.07
CA PRO A 535 16.07 -59.15 -4.12
C PRO A 535 17.21 -58.99 -5.12
N GLN A 536 17.93 -60.09 -5.43
CA GLN A 536 19.06 -60.11 -6.35
C GLN A 536 18.60 -60.23 -7.80
N GLU A 537 17.74 -61.20 -8.10
CA GLU A 537 17.20 -61.39 -9.45
C GLU A 537 15.83 -60.73 -9.60
N THR A 538 15.85 -59.47 -10.04
CA THR A 538 14.63 -58.68 -10.27
C THR A 538 13.85 -59.16 -11.50
N ILE A 539 12.52 -59.17 -11.40
CA ILE A 539 11.61 -59.44 -12.54
C ILE A 539 11.66 -58.33 -13.60
N ILE A 540 12.03 -57.11 -13.20
CA ILE A 540 12.09 -55.94 -14.08
C ILE A 540 13.42 -55.94 -14.85
N SER A 541 13.35 -56.18 -16.16
CA SER A 541 14.52 -56.24 -17.06
C SER A 541 15.30 -54.93 -17.14
N GLU A 542 14.63 -53.77 -17.09
CA GLU A 542 15.28 -52.46 -17.16
C GLU A 542 16.18 -52.17 -15.95
N ASP A 543 15.89 -52.79 -14.80
CA ASP A 543 16.58 -52.51 -13.54
C ASP A 543 17.64 -53.56 -13.19
N GLN A 544 17.72 -54.66 -13.95
CA GLN A 544 18.48 -55.85 -13.59
C GLN A 544 19.99 -55.61 -13.52
N GLU A 545 20.55 -54.85 -14.46
CA GLU A 545 21.99 -54.60 -14.53
C GLU A 545 22.50 -53.83 -13.30
N TRP A 546 21.78 -52.79 -12.86
CA TRP A 546 22.22 -51.95 -11.76
C TRP A 546 21.88 -52.53 -10.38
N VAL A 547 20.77 -53.28 -10.27
CA VAL A 547 20.42 -54.00 -9.02
C VAL A 547 21.45 -55.11 -8.74
N ASN A 548 21.85 -55.86 -9.77
CA ASN A 548 22.89 -56.88 -9.63
C ASN A 548 24.21 -56.26 -9.15
N ALA A 549 24.65 -55.16 -9.80
CA ALA A 549 25.87 -54.45 -9.43
C ALA A 549 25.84 -53.93 -7.98
N TYR A 550 24.68 -53.47 -7.49
CA TYR A 550 24.52 -53.02 -6.11
C TYR A 550 24.69 -54.15 -5.09
N TYR A 551 24.16 -55.35 -5.39
CA TYR A 551 24.21 -56.50 -4.48
C TYR A 551 25.45 -57.40 -4.65
N GLU A 552 26.38 -57.07 -5.56
CA GLU A 552 27.69 -57.74 -5.65
C GLU A 552 28.51 -57.56 -4.36
N MET A 553 28.27 -56.48 -3.60
CA MET A 553 28.87 -56.20 -2.29
C MET A 553 27.77 -55.77 -1.29
N PRO A 554 27.05 -56.72 -0.66
CA PRO A 554 25.90 -56.39 0.17
C PRO A 554 26.32 -55.83 1.54
N ASP A 555 25.82 -54.63 1.87
CA ASP A 555 26.01 -53.98 3.18
C ASP A 555 25.04 -54.49 4.27
N GLN A 556 23.99 -55.24 3.90
CA GLN A 556 22.92 -55.72 4.78
C GLN A 556 22.48 -57.16 4.48
N ASP A 557 21.89 -57.84 5.47
CA ASP A 557 21.36 -59.20 5.33
C ASP A 557 20.13 -59.24 4.41
N ILE A 558 20.32 -59.78 3.20
CA ILE A 558 19.33 -59.85 2.11
C ILE A 558 18.10 -60.70 2.49
N GLY A 559 18.26 -61.68 3.39
CA GLY A 559 17.20 -62.62 3.78
C GLY A 559 16.06 -62.02 4.61
N ASN A 560 16.23 -60.81 5.14
CA ASN A 560 15.22 -60.14 5.97
C ASN A 560 14.35 -59.13 5.19
N LEU A 561 14.49 -59.05 3.87
CA LEU A 561 13.75 -58.09 3.04
C LEU A 561 12.37 -58.64 2.66
N SER A 562 11.36 -57.76 2.63
CA SER A 562 10.04 -58.11 2.10
C SER A 562 10.10 -58.41 0.60
N GLN A 563 9.21 -59.30 0.17
CA GLN A 563 9.01 -59.70 -1.23
C GLN A 563 8.24 -58.63 -2.02
N TRP A 564 7.58 -57.70 -1.34
CA TRP A 564 6.91 -56.58 -1.99
C TRP A 564 7.88 -55.40 -2.17
N LEU A 565 7.91 -54.86 -3.38
CA LEU A 565 8.78 -53.77 -3.80
C LEU A 565 7.94 -52.56 -4.20
N LEU A 566 8.21 -51.40 -3.60
CA LEU A 566 7.71 -50.12 -4.09
C LEU A 566 8.75 -49.48 -5.02
N ARG A 567 8.41 -49.34 -6.30
CA ARG A 567 9.22 -48.68 -7.32
C ARG A 567 8.66 -47.29 -7.61
N ILE A 568 9.50 -46.29 -7.43
CA ILE A 568 9.20 -44.88 -7.69
C ILE A 568 10.05 -44.41 -8.86
N GLU A 569 9.41 -43.95 -9.93
CA GLU A 569 10.04 -43.32 -11.08
C GLU A 569 9.98 -41.79 -10.94
N LEU A 570 11.11 -41.13 -11.09
CA LEU A 570 11.26 -39.69 -10.87
C LEU A 570 11.49 -38.94 -12.20
N ASP A 571 10.90 -37.77 -12.34
CA ASP A 571 11.06 -36.91 -13.51
C ASP A 571 12.41 -36.18 -13.48
N ARG A 572 13.30 -36.53 -14.40
CA ARG A 572 14.65 -35.94 -14.52
C ARG A 572 14.62 -34.42 -14.62
N LYS A 573 13.68 -33.85 -15.39
CA LYS A 573 13.61 -32.38 -15.59
C LYS A 573 13.39 -31.65 -14.27
N ARG A 574 12.52 -32.20 -13.41
CA ARG A 574 12.18 -31.57 -12.12
C ARG A 574 13.30 -31.71 -11.09
N ILE A 575 14.07 -32.80 -11.14
CA ILE A 575 15.24 -33.03 -10.28
C ILE A 575 16.37 -32.06 -10.66
N THR A 576 16.67 -31.94 -11.96
CA THR A 576 17.72 -31.04 -12.45
C THR A 576 17.39 -29.58 -12.15
N ASP A 577 16.13 -29.18 -12.35
CA ASP A 577 15.69 -27.81 -12.08
C ASP A 577 15.86 -27.46 -10.59
N ARG A 578 15.68 -28.42 -9.66
CA ARG A 578 15.73 -28.20 -8.21
C ARG A 578 17.08 -28.50 -7.56
N THR A 579 18.11 -28.84 -8.35
CA THR A 579 19.45 -29.22 -7.88
C THR A 579 19.45 -30.33 -6.81
N LEU A 580 18.50 -31.26 -6.92
CA LEU A 580 18.40 -32.46 -6.09
C LEU A 580 19.24 -33.60 -6.67
N THR A 581 19.75 -34.46 -5.81
CA THR A 581 20.48 -35.70 -6.20
C THR A 581 19.77 -36.91 -5.62
N MET A 582 19.88 -38.07 -6.28
CA MET A 582 19.23 -39.31 -5.81
C MET A 582 19.69 -39.69 -4.40
N GLU A 583 20.96 -39.42 -4.07
CA GLU A 583 21.53 -39.64 -2.73
C GLU A 583 20.80 -38.80 -1.65
N LYS A 584 20.54 -37.52 -1.90
CA LYS A 584 19.82 -36.65 -0.96
C LYS A 584 18.40 -37.14 -0.72
N ILE A 585 17.73 -37.60 -1.78
CA ILE A 585 16.36 -38.11 -1.72
C ILE A 585 16.32 -39.40 -0.90
N SER A 586 17.22 -40.36 -1.20
CA SER A 586 17.33 -41.61 -0.46
C SER A 586 17.58 -41.37 1.04
N LYS A 587 18.56 -40.53 1.39
CA LYS A 587 18.84 -40.16 2.78
C LYS A 587 17.64 -39.56 3.50
N LYS A 588 16.84 -38.73 2.82
CA LYS A 588 15.62 -38.13 3.39
C LYS A 588 14.53 -39.16 3.66
N ILE A 589 14.36 -40.13 2.76
CA ILE A 589 13.41 -41.24 2.94
C ILE A 589 13.81 -42.12 4.11
N SER A 590 15.08 -42.52 4.20
CA SER A 590 15.59 -43.29 5.33
C SER A 590 15.47 -42.53 6.66
N GLN A 591 15.73 -41.21 6.68
CA GLN A 591 15.54 -40.39 7.89
C GLN A 591 14.08 -40.25 8.31
N GLY A 592 13.15 -40.15 7.35
CA GLY A 592 11.73 -39.95 7.63
C GLY A 592 11.04 -41.17 8.21
N PHE A 593 11.39 -42.37 7.73
CA PHE A 593 10.74 -43.62 8.13
C PHE A 593 11.62 -44.55 8.98
N GLY A 594 12.87 -44.15 9.26
CA GLY A 594 13.84 -44.90 10.07
C GLY A 594 14.49 -46.08 9.34
N ASP A 595 15.28 -46.87 10.09
CA ASP A 595 16.02 -48.05 9.58
C ASP A 595 15.13 -49.25 9.20
N CYS A 596 13.81 -49.07 9.16
CA CYS A 596 12.84 -50.10 8.79
C CYS A 596 12.72 -50.29 7.27
N LEU A 597 13.32 -49.39 6.48
CA LEU A 597 13.25 -49.41 5.02
C LEU A 597 14.65 -49.55 4.41
N ASN A 598 14.77 -50.47 3.46
CA ASN A 598 15.90 -50.53 2.55
C ASN A 598 15.55 -49.72 1.29
N VAL A 599 16.33 -48.68 1.01
CA VAL A 599 16.12 -47.78 -0.13
C VAL A 599 17.32 -47.85 -1.05
N ILE A 600 17.08 -48.31 -2.28
CA ILE A 600 18.09 -48.42 -3.33
C ILE A 600 17.71 -47.48 -4.46
N TYR A 601 18.69 -46.85 -5.08
CA TYR A 601 18.49 -45.93 -6.20
C TYR A 601 19.54 -46.21 -7.28
N ASN A 602 19.25 -45.75 -8.49
CA ASN A 602 20.20 -45.78 -9.59
C ASN A 602 20.94 -44.44 -9.74
N ASP A 603 22.03 -44.45 -10.50
CA ASP A 603 22.86 -43.26 -10.72
C ASP A 603 22.11 -42.15 -11.49
N ASP A 604 22.47 -40.90 -11.18
CA ASP A 604 21.90 -39.69 -11.81
C ASP A 604 22.09 -39.64 -13.35
N ASN A 605 23.01 -40.45 -13.89
CA ASN A 605 23.30 -40.57 -15.32
C ASN A 605 22.37 -41.54 -16.07
N ALA A 606 21.57 -42.34 -15.37
CA ALA A 606 20.65 -43.29 -15.97
C ALA A 606 19.54 -42.59 -16.79
N GLU A 607 18.97 -43.30 -17.78
CA GLU A 607 17.92 -42.74 -18.63
C GLU A 607 16.64 -42.46 -17.84
N LYS A 608 16.23 -43.40 -16.98
CA LYS A 608 15.13 -43.24 -16.01
C LYS A 608 15.72 -43.17 -14.61
N LEU A 609 15.26 -42.23 -13.79
CA LEU A 609 15.65 -42.15 -12.38
C LEU A 609 14.66 -42.98 -11.56
N VAL A 610 15.17 -44.00 -10.90
CA VAL A 610 14.35 -45.03 -10.24
C VAL A 610 14.82 -45.21 -8.80
N LEU A 611 13.86 -45.29 -7.89
CA LEU A 611 14.08 -45.55 -6.48
C LEU A 611 13.23 -46.75 -6.06
N ARG A 612 13.87 -47.71 -5.40
CA ARG A 612 13.32 -48.99 -4.95
C ARG A 612 13.30 -49.01 -3.43
N ILE A 613 12.11 -49.24 -2.85
CA ILE A 613 11.91 -49.31 -1.40
C ILE A 613 11.40 -50.70 -1.03
N ARG A 614 12.10 -51.37 -0.11
CA ARG A 614 11.69 -52.63 0.52
C ARG A 614 11.62 -52.46 2.03
N ILE A 615 10.75 -53.22 2.68
CA ILE A 615 10.63 -53.26 4.14
C ILE A 615 11.66 -54.25 4.69
N ILE A 616 12.34 -53.88 5.77
CA ILE A 616 13.21 -54.77 6.53
C ILE A 616 12.38 -55.42 7.65
N ASN A 617 12.19 -56.73 7.56
CA ASN A 617 11.55 -57.52 8.61
C ASN A 617 12.55 -57.72 9.76
N GLN A 618 12.42 -56.92 10.82
CA GLN A 618 13.17 -57.20 12.04
C GLN A 618 12.68 -58.51 12.65
N VAL A 619 13.51 -59.55 12.60
CA VAL A 619 13.31 -60.79 13.36
C VAL A 619 13.47 -60.43 14.84
N LYS A 620 12.38 -60.04 15.51
CA LYS A 620 12.36 -60.03 16.97
C LYS A 620 12.56 -61.47 17.43
N SER A 621 13.66 -61.68 18.16
CA SER A 621 13.93 -62.90 18.90
C SER A 621 12.70 -63.31 19.70
N SER A 622 12.27 -64.54 19.45
CA SER A 622 11.15 -65.21 20.11
C SER A 622 11.30 -65.16 21.62
N THR A 623 10.44 -64.39 22.29
CA THR A 623 9.89 -64.79 23.58
C THR A 623 8.37 -64.74 23.44
N GLN A 624 7.78 -65.89 23.78
CA GLN A 624 6.36 -66.18 23.74
C GLN A 624 5.60 -65.23 24.69
N ASP A 625 4.30 -65.11 24.46
CA ASP A 625 3.30 -64.36 25.24
C ASP A 625 3.12 -62.88 24.87
N ASP A 626 2.30 -62.64 23.84
CA ASP A 626 0.98 -62.02 24.04
C ASP A 626 0.21 -61.96 22.70
N GLN A 627 -0.61 -62.98 22.48
CA GLN A 627 -1.72 -62.91 21.53
C GLN A 627 -2.87 -62.16 22.19
N LYS A 628 -2.98 -60.85 21.92
CA LYS A 628 -4.22 -60.14 21.56
C LYS A 628 -3.89 -58.68 21.30
N ASP A 629 -4.45 -58.19 20.19
CA ASP A 629 -4.43 -56.81 19.69
C ASP A 629 -3.11 -56.33 19.08
N ILE A 630 -2.90 -56.68 17.82
CA ILE A 630 -2.85 -55.77 16.66
C ILE A 630 -2.70 -56.68 15.44
N THR A 631 -3.68 -56.65 14.53
CA THR A 631 -3.51 -57.18 13.17
C THR A 631 -2.22 -56.57 12.60
N ARG A 632 -1.15 -57.36 12.47
CA ARG A 632 0.00 -56.96 11.65
C ARG A 632 -0.59 -56.61 10.28
N MET A 633 -0.50 -55.34 9.89
CA MET A 633 -1.00 -54.91 8.58
C MET A 633 -0.36 -55.79 7.51
N ASP A 634 -1.16 -56.22 6.55
CA ASP A 634 -0.66 -56.92 5.37
C ASP A 634 0.38 -56.04 4.67
N ASP A 635 1.54 -56.60 4.31
CA ASP A 635 2.71 -55.87 3.78
C ASP A 635 2.34 -54.98 2.58
N ASN A 636 1.43 -55.45 1.72
CA ASN A 636 0.91 -54.68 0.58
C ASN A 636 0.10 -53.46 1.03
N THR A 637 -0.75 -53.62 2.04
CA THR A 637 -1.55 -52.52 2.60
C THR A 637 -0.65 -51.50 3.29
N PHE A 638 0.40 -51.97 3.96
CA PHE A 638 1.41 -51.11 4.56
C PHE A 638 2.21 -50.33 3.50
N LEU A 639 2.62 -50.96 2.40
CA LEU A 639 3.30 -50.26 1.30
C LEU A 639 2.42 -49.21 0.63
N ARG A 640 1.11 -49.45 0.49
CA ARG A 640 0.17 -48.43 -0.01
C ARG A 640 0.03 -47.24 0.95
N TYR A 641 0.01 -47.51 2.25
CA TYR A 641 0.03 -46.45 3.25
C TYR A 641 1.34 -45.67 3.22
N LEU A 642 2.46 -46.37 3.10
CA LEU A 642 3.79 -45.79 2.97
C LEU A 642 3.91 -44.95 1.70
N GLU A 643 3.38 -45.42 0.57
CA GLU A 643 3.31 -44.67 -0.68
C GLU A 643 2.56 -43.35 -0.48
N LEU A 644 1.36 -43.41 0.10
CA LEU A 644 0.55 -42.20 0.34
C LEU A 644 1.27 -41.22 1.26
N SER A 645 1.78 -41.68 2.40
CA SER A 645 2.49 -40.83 3.38
C SER A 645 3.81 -40.30 2.83
N SER A 646 4.57 -41.12 2.08
CA SER A 646 5.82 -40.68 1.43
C SER A 646 5.57 -39.60 0.38
N LEU A 647 4.43 -39.67 -0.33
CA LEU A 647 4.10 -38.67 -1.35
C LEU A 647 3.59 -37.35 -0.75
N THR A 648 2.87 -37.38 0.38
CA THR A 648 2.25 -36.19 0.99
C THR A 648 3.10 -35.54 2.08
N ASP A 649 3.67 -36.36 2.97
CA ASP A 649 4.22 -35.88 4.24
C ASP A 649 5.73 -35.69 4.16
N LEU A 650 6.40 -36.43 3.25
CA LEU A 650 7.85 -36.35 3.12
C LEU A 650 8.28 -35.08 2.39
N THR A 651 8.95 -34.23 3.14
CA THR A 651 9.52 -32.97 2.67
C THR A 651 10.98 -33.20 2.27
N LEU A 652 11.27 -33.08 0.98
CA LEU A 652 12.63 -33.28 0.46
C LEU A 652 13.48 -32.04 0.72
N GLN A 653 12.94 -30.89 0.34
CA GLN A 653 13.57 -29.58 0.40
C GLN A 653 12.47 -28.50 0.48
N GLY A 654 12.78 -27.35 1.07
CA GLY A 654 11.83 -26.24 1.18
C GLY A 654 11.23 -26.09 2.57
N ILE A 655 10.39 -25.07 2.70
CA ILE A 655 9.67 -24.75 3.93
C ILE A 655 8.19 -25.07 3.75
N GLU A 656 7.65 -25.90 4.63
CA GLU A 656 6.20 -26.14 4.75
C GLU A 656 5.46 -24.82 4.93
N GLY A 657 4.41 -24.61 4.13
CA GLY A 657 3.64 -23.37 4.09
C GLY A 657 3.95 -22.50 2.87
N ILE A 658 5.11 -22.68 2.21
CA ILE A 658 5.47 -21.94 0.99
C ILE A 658 5.30 -22.82 -0.23
N SER A 659 4.17 -22.68 -0.92
CA SER A 659 3.84 -23.54 -2.06
C SER A 659 4.73 -23.26 -3.28
N LYS A 660 4.96 -21.99 -3.59
CA LYS A 660 5.74 -21.54 -4.75
C LYS A 660 6.49 -20.27 -4.42
N VAL A 661 7.59 -20.05 -5.14
CA VAL A 661 8.41 -18.85 -5.00
C VAL A 661 8.70 -18.29 -6.39
N TYR A 662 8.56 -16.99 -6.55
CA TYR A 662 8.77 -16.27 -7.79
C TYR A 662 9.96 -15.34 -7.67
N ILE A 663 10.80 -15.31 -8.70
CA ILE A 663 11.82 -14.27 -8.84
C ILE A 663 11.14 -13.03 -9.39
N ALA A 664 11.32 -11.91 -8.70
CA ALA A 664 10.88 -10.60 -9.15
C ALA A 664 12.08 -9.65 -9.22
N ARG A 665 11.99 -8.70 -10.14
CA ARG A 665 12.87 -7.55 -10.19
C ARG A 665 11.99 -6.30 -10.14
N PRO A 666 12.06 -5.49 -9.09
CA PRO A 666 11.21 -4.30 -8.95
C PRO A 666 11.74 -3.22 -9.90
N ILE A 667 11.30 -3.24 -11.16
CA ILE A 667 11.72 -2.25 -12.17
C ILE A 667 10.91 -0.96 -12.04
N PHE A 668 9.63 -1.07 -11.66
CA PHE A 668 8.67 0.04 -11.68
C PHE A 668 8.15 0.48 -10.30
N ASP A 669 8.41 -0.29 -9.25
CA ASP A 669 8.01 0.06 -7.89
C ASP A 669 9.20 0.68 -7.13
N ASP A 670 9.19 2.00 -7.11
CA ASP A 670 10.15 2.84 -6.41
C ASP A 670 10.26 2.53 -4.90
N SER A 671 9.20 2.00 -4.29
CA SER A 671 9.15 1.70 -2.85
C SER A 671 9.94 0.44 -2.47
N GLN A 672 10.14 -0.47 -3.43
CA GLN A 672 10.76 -1.78 -3.21
C GLN A 672 12.23 -1.81 -3.63
N GLN A 673 12.77 -0.71 -4.17
CA GLN A 673 14.16 -0.63 -4.61
C GLN A 673 15.09 -0.28 -3.46
N ARG A 674 16.24 -0.95 -3.42
CA ARG A 674 17.29 -0.60 -2.47
C ARG A 674 17.93 0.71 -2.90
N ILE A 675 17.88 1.67 -1.99
CA ILE A 675 18.61 2.92 -2.15
C ILE A 675 19.91 2.82 -1.37
N GLN A 676 21.00 3.11 -2.06
CA GLN A 676 22.29 3.34 -1.42
C GLN A 676 22.68 4.80 -1.61
N ILE A 677 23.21 5.36 -0.53
CA ILE A 677 23.82 6.68 -0.54
C ILE A 677 25.29 6.45 -0.89
N ASN A 678 25.72 6.97 -2.04
CA ASN A 678 27.14 6.93 -2.42
C ASN A 678 27.98 7.81 -1.47
N ASP A 679 29.31 7.67 -1.51
CA ASP A 679 30.24 8.55 -0.78
C ASP A 679 30.03 10.03 -1.13
N ASP A 680 29.64 10.32 -2.37
CA ASP A 680 29.27 11.67 -2.85
C ASP A 680 27.91 12.17 -2.30
N GLY A 681 27.16 11.32 -1.59
CA GLY A 681 25.89 11.65 -0.96
C GLY A 681 24.68 11.64 -1.90
N GLU A 682 24.82 11.14 -3.13
CA GLU A 682 23.73 10.94 -4.09
C GLU A 682 22.97 9.64 -3.82
N ILE A 683 21.65 9.69 -4.03
CA ILE A 683 20.74 8.55 -3.86
C ILE A 683 20.71 7.77 -5.17
N HIS A 684 21.34 6.59 -5.19
CA HIS A 684 21.25 5.66 -6.31
C HIS A 684 20.29 4.52 -6.00
N LYS A 685 19.37 4.29 -6.95
CA LYS A 685 18.47 3.14 -6.95
C LYS A 685 19.21 1.94 -7.52
N ILE A 686 19.38 0.90 -6.70
CA ILE A 686 20.00 -0.36 -7.10
C ILE A 686 18.89 -1.38 -7.37
N PHE A 687 18.91 -1.96 -8.57
CA PHE A 687 18.00 -3.02 -8.95
C PHE A 687 18.51 -4.35 -8.44
N GLU A 688 17.98 -4.80 -7.31
CA GLU A 688 18.25 -6.11 -6.74
C GLU A 688 17.19 -7.15 -7.14
N TRP A 689 17.59 -8.42 -7.16
CA TRP A 689 16.65 -9.53 -7.24
C TRP A 689 15.99 -9.77 -5.89
N MET A 690 14.67 -9.93 -5.92
CA MET A 690 13.86 -10.25 -4.76
C MET A 690 13.02 -11.50 -5.04
N LEU A 691 12.63 -12.22 -3.99
CA LEU A 691 11.76 -13.37 -4.11
C LEU A 691 10.38 -13.01 -3.54
N VAL A 692 9.32 -13.43 -4.21
CA VAL A 692 7.94 -13.28 -3.74
C VAL A 692 7.34 -14.67 -3.62
N THR A 693 6.81 -15.01 -2.46
CA THR A 693 6.25 -16.34 -2.19
C THR A 693 4.73 -16.38 -2.33
N ASP A 694 4.23 -17.59 -2.56
CA ASP A 694 2.83 -17.97 -2.45
C ASP A 694 2.68 -18.86 -1.21
N GLY A 695 2.16 -18.28 -0.14
CA GLY A 695 2.21 -18.85 1.21
C GLY A 695 3.17 -18.12 2.15
N THR A 696 2.96 -18.33 3.45
CA THR A 696 3.65 -17.63 4.54
C THR A 696 4.25 -18.63 5.53
N ALA A 697 5.50 -18.35 5.95
CA ALA A 697 6.24 -19.09 6.95
C ALA A 697 7.41 -18.21 7.46
N PHE A 698 7.07 -17.00 7.89
CA PHE A 698 7.99 -15.90 8.17
C PHE A 698 9.10 -16.30 9.12
N LYS A 699 8.80 -17.02 10.21
CA LYS A 699 9.81 -17.43 11.20
C LYS A 699 10.91 -18.30 10.58
N LYS A 700 10.54 -19.28 9.76
CA LYS A 700 11.50 -20.19 9.12
C LYS A 700 12.29 -19.44 8.04
N VAL A 701 11.64 -18.59 7.24
CA VAL A 701 12.28 -17.80 6.18
C VAL A 701 13.35 -16.87 6.73
N LEU A 702 13.08 -16.13 7.81
CA LEU A 702 14.04 -15.21 8.42
C LEU A 702 15.32 -15.90 8.92
N SER A 703 15.23 -17.20 9.26
CA SER A 703 16.37 -18.00 9.72
C SER A 703 17.24 -18.56 8.59
N THR A 704 16.81 -18.42 7.32
CA THR A 704 17.54 -18.96 6.18
C THR A 704 18.76 -18.12 5.83
N LYS A 705 19.82 -18.79 5.35
CA LYS A 705 21.04 -18.13 4.90
C LYS A 705 20.78 -17.32 3.63
N ASP A 706 21.51 -16.21 3.47
CA ASP A 706 21.44 -15.29 2.34
C ASP A 706 20.15 -14.46 2.25
N VAL A 707 19.19 -14.65 3.16
CA VAL A 707 17.98 -13.82 3.30
C VAL A 707 18.25 -12.63 4.23
N ASP A 708 17.74 -11.46 3.84
CA ASP A 708 17.82 -10.24 4.62
C ASP A 708 16.72 -10.19 5.67
N SER A 709 17.08 -10.46 6.92
CA SER A 709 16.13 -10.47 8.05
C SER A 709 15.60 -9.09 8.45
N ARG A 710 16.20 -7.99 7.98
CA ARG A 710 15.78 -6.62 8.35
C ARG A 710 14.72 -6.05 7.42
N ARG A 711 14.71 -6.46 6.16
CA ARG A 711 13.82 -5.91 5.12
C ARG A 711 12.73 -6.86 4.67
N THR A 712 12.91 -8.15 4.90
CA THR A 712 11.92 -9.17 4.52
C THR A 712 10.58 -8.91 5.20
N TYR A 713 9.51 -8.96 4.42
CA TYR A 713 8.17 -8.51 4.80
C TYR A 713 7.12 -9.56 4.43
N THR A 714 6.04 -9.65 5.20
CA THR A 714 4.87 -10.48 4.88
C THR A 714 3.59 -9.67 4.95
N ASN A 715 2.60 -10.06 4.15
CA ASN A 715 1.28 -9.47 4.20
C ASN A 715 0.41 -10.06 5.35
N ASP A 716 0.86 -11.10 6.05
CA ASP A 716 0.14 -11.65 7.20
C ASP A 716 0.46 -10.90 8.50
N ILE A 717 -0.50 -10.09 8.93
CA ILE A 717 -0.40 -9.24 10.13
C ILE A 717 -0.38 -10.10 11.41
N VAL A 718 -1.08 -11.24 11.41
CA VAL A 718 -1.13 -12.13 12.60
C VAL A 718 0.24 -12.76 12.81
N GLU A 719 0.88 -13.24 11.74
CA GLU A 719 2.21 -13.81 11.81
C GLU A 719 3.27 -12.76 12.23
N ILE A 720 3.14 -11.51 11.78
CA ILE A 720 4.00 -10.40 12.22
C ILE A 720 3.84 -10.14 13.72
N PHE A 721 2.60 -10.11 14.23
CA PHE A 721 2.33 -9.93 15.65
C PHE A 721 2.98 -11.03 16.51
N ASP A 722 2.87 -12.29 16.08
CA ASP A 722 3.41 -13.43 16.81
C ASP A 722 4.95 -13.48 16.82
N ILE A 723 5.62 -12.97 15.79
CA ILE A 723 7.09 -13.07 15.63
C ILE A 723 7.81 -11.78 16.04
N LEU A 724 7.34 -10.62 15.57
CA LEU A 724 8.00 -9.32 15.77
C LEU A 724 7.33 -8.47 16.86
N GLY A 725 6.09 -8.77 17.23
CA GLY A 725 5.34 -8.08 18.28
C GLY A 725 4.40 -6.97 17.77
N ILE A 726 3.76 -6.29 18.72
CA ILE A 726 2.64 -5.37 18.45
C ILE A 726 3.03 -4.10 17.68
N GLU A 727 4.20 -3.52 17.93
CA GLU A 727 4.66 -2.31 17.23
C GLU A 727 4.98 -2.59 15.75
N ALA A 728 5.54 -3.76 15.45
CA ALA A 728 5.73 -4.19 14.08
C ALA A 728 4.39 -4.43 13.38
N ALA A 729 3.41 -5.00 14.09
CA ALA A 729 2.07 -5.19 13.56
C ALA A 729 1.36 -3.85 13.30
N ARG A 730 1.49 -2.85 14.19
CA ARG A 730 1.00 -1.47 13.99
C ARG A 730 1.50 -0.91 12.65
N LYS A 731 2.81 -1.00 12.41
CA LYS A 731 3.41 -0.47 11.17
C LYS A 731 3.03 -1.27 9.93
N SER A 732 2.88 -2.59 10.05
CA SER A 732 2.41 -3.45 8.96
C SER A 732 0.97 -3.13 8.56
N ILE A 733 0.06 -2.93 9.52
CA ILE A 733 -1.33 -2.51 9.24
C ILE A 733 -1.34 -1.18 8.49
N GLU A 734 -0.55 -0.20 8.94
CA GLU A 734 -0.44 1.10 8.28
C GLU A 734 0.05 0.94 6.82
N HIS A 735 1.08 0.12 6.62
CA HIS A 735 1.64 -0.12 5.28
C HIS A 735 0.64 -0.82 4.35
N GLU A 736 -0.02 -1.88 4.82
CA GLU A 736 -1.02 -2.63 4.02
C GLU A 736 -2.23 -1.77 3.66
N ILE A 737 -2.78 -1.01 4.61
CA ILE A 737 -3.94 -0.13 4.33
C ILE A 737 -3.53 0.97 3.35
N ASN A 738 -2.36 1.60 3.56
CA ASN A 738 -1.88 2.62 2.63
C ASN A 738 -1.59 2.03 1.24
N TYR A 739 -1.08 0.80 1.14
CA TYR A 739 -0.86 0.12 -0.13
C TYR A 739 -2.17 -0.11 -0.89
N VAL A 740 -3.22 -0.56 -0.19
CA VAL A 740 -4.56 -0.76 -0.79
C VAL A 740 -5.16 0.56 -1.29
N ILE A 741 -5.03 1.64 -0.53
CA ILE A 741 -5.61 2.95 -0.88
C ILE A 741 -4.81 3.64 -2.01
N SER A 742 -3.48 3.63 -1.91
CA SER A 742 -2.60 4.30 -2.87
C SER A 742 -2.55 3.62 -4.24
N PHE A 743 -2.86 2.31 -4.31
CA PHE A 743 -2.99 1.58 -5.57
C PHE A 743 -3.98 2.23 -6.53
N ASP A 744 -5.05 2.83 -6.00
CA ASP A 744 -6.07 3.53 -6.78
C ASP A 744 -5.68 4.97 -7.17
N GLY A 745 -4.52 5.45 -6.70
CA GLY A 745 -4.11 6.85 -6.83
C GLY A 745 -4.86 7.80 -5.87
N SER A 746 -5.73 7.27 -5.02
CA SER A 746 -6.35 7.99 -3.92
C SER A 746 -5.33 8.25 -2.81
N TYR A 747 -5.45 9.40 -2.15
CA TYR A 747 -4.58 9.78 -1.04
C TYR A 747 -5.42 9.97 0.23
N VAL A 748 -5.03 9.29 1.30
CA VAL A 748 -5.59 9.49 2.64
C VAL A 748 -4.46 9.99 3.54
N ASN A 749 -4.78 10.99 4.37
CA ASN A 749 -3.80 11.56 5.28
C ASN A 749 -3.31 10.52 6.30
N HIS A 750 -2.00 10.49 6.55
CA HIS A 750 -1.34 9.58 7.49
C HIS A 750 -2.00 9.60 8.88
N ARG A 751 -2.48 10.76 9.36
CA ARG A 751 -3.17 10.89 10.66
C ARG A 751 -4.32 9.91 10.86
N HIS A 752 -5.16 9.77 9.83
CA HIS A 752 -6.36 8.94 9.91
C HIS A 752 -5.97 7.46 9.93
N LEU A 753 -4.96 7.09 9.13
CA LEU A 753 -4.41 5.73 9.10
C LEU A 753 -3.74 5.38 10.43
N ALA A 754 -2.89 6.27 10.95
CA ALA A 754 -2.22 6.10 12.24
C ALA A 754 -3.22 5.92 13.37
N LEU A 755 -4.26 6.77 13.44
CA LEU A 755 -5.28 6.65 14.47
C LEU A 755 -6.03 5.32 14.42
N LEU A 756 -6.37 4.83 13.21
CA LEU A 756 -6.98 3.52 13.05
C LEU A 756 -6.06 2.39 13.54
N CYS A 757 -4.79 2.44 13.18
CA CYS A 757 -3.79 1.44 13.60
C CYS A 757 -3.62 1.43 15.13
N ASP A 758 -3.64 2.61 15.75
CA ASP A 758 -3.51 2.76 17.20
C ASP A 758 -4.72 2.17 17.92
N VAL A 759 -5.93 2.45 17.44
CA VAL A 759 -7.15 1.84 17.98
C VAL A 759 -7.09 0.32 17.93
N MET A 760 -6.57 -0.24 16.83
CA MET A 760 -6.43 -1.69 16.68
C MET A 760 -5.36 -2.33 17.57
N THR A 761 -4.39 -1.56 18.09
CA THR A 761 -3.18 -2.10 18.75
C THR A 761 -2.97 -1.67 20.21
N THR A 762 -3.64 -0.62 20.68
CA THR A 762 -3.48 -0.03 22.03
C THR A 762 -3.61 -1.00 23.22
N LYS A 763 -4.38 -2.09 23.09
CA LYS A 763 -4.60 -3.06 24.18
C LYS A 763 -3.48 -4.11 24.33
N GLY A 764 -2.49 -4.12 23.44
CA GLY A 764 -1.41 -5.11 23.44
C GLY A 764 -1.76 -6.43 22.74
N HIS A 765 -2.94 -6.52 22.12
CA HIS A 765 -3.33 -7.59 21.21
C HIS A 765 -4.07 -6.98 20.01
N LEU A 766 -4.07 -7.67 18.87
CA LEU A 766 -4.78 -7.21 17.68
C LEU A 766 -6.29 -7.20 17.90
N MET A 767 -6.90 -6.02 17.79
CA MET A 767 -8.33 -5.83 17.93
C MET A 767 -9.00 -5.75 16.55
N PRO A 768 -9.80 -6.74 16.15
CA PRO A 768 -10.54 -6.67 14.91
C PRO A 768 -11.71 -5.68 15.05
N ILE A 769 -12.01 -4.91 14.01
CA ILE A 769 -13.10 -3.91 14.04
C ILE A 769 -14.44 -4.60 13.71
N THR A 770 -14.71 -5.69 14.40
CA THR A 770 -15.94 -6.52 14.27
C THR A 770 -16.71 -6.46 15.57
N ARG A 771 -17.93 -7.01 15.61
CA ARG A 771 -18.69 -7.18 16.87
C ARG A 771 -17.88 -7.90 17.95
N HIS A 772 -17.07 -8.89 17.57
CA HIS A 772 -16.26 -9.66 18.49
C HIS A 772 -15.11 -8.85 19.11
N GLY A 773 -14.60 -7.84 18.40
CA GLY A 773 -13.59 -6.94 18.94
C GLY A 773 -14.19 -5.83 19.79
N VAL A 774 -15.29 -5.22 19.33
CA VAL A 774 -15.99 -4.15 20.06
C VAL A 774 -16.55 -4.66 21.39
N ASN A 775 -17.11 -5.87 21.44
CA ASN A 775 -17.63 -6.45 22.69
C ASN A 775 -16.54 -6.81 23.71
N ARG A 776 -15.28 -6.98 23.27
CA ARG A 776 -14.14 -7.22 24.17
C ARG A 776 -13.58 -5.94 24.77
N LEU A 777 -13.94 -4.78 24.21
CA LEU A 777 -13.59 -3.51 24.82
C LEU A 777 -14.37 -3.36 26.13
N SER A 778 -13.71 -2.81 27.13
CA SER A 778 -14.30 -2.51 28.44
C SER A 778 -15.21 -1.27 28.38
N VAL A 779 -16.11 -1.21 27.39
CA VAL A 779 -17.01 -0.07 27.14
C VAL A 779 -18.31 -0.25 27.92
N GLY A 780 -18.98 0.87 28.19
CA GLY A 780 -20.31 0.89 28.78
C GLY A 780 -21.31 -0.02 28.02
N PRO A 781 -22.25 -0.64 28.74
CA PRO A 781 -23.21 -1.58 28.16
C PRO A 781 -24.11 -0.94 27.09
N ILE A 782 -24.39 0.37 27.18
CA ILE A 782 -25.23 1.08 26.20
C ILE A 782 -24.51 1.20 24.85
N ILE A 783 -23.19 1.41 24.85
CA ILE A 783 -22.42 1.45 23.61
C ILE A 783 -22.35 0.05 22.99
N ARG A 784 -22.11 -0.99 23.79
CA ARG A 784 -22.08 -2.38 23.31
C ARG A 784 -23.40 -2.80 22.67
N CYS A 785 -24.53 -2.50 23.33
CA CYS A 785 -25.84 -2.84 22.78
C CYS A 785 -26.17 -2.07 21.49
N SER A 786 -25.53 -0.92 21.22
CA SER A 786 -25.76 -0.14 20.00
C SER A 786 -25.23 -0.81 18.72
N PHE A 787 -24.37 -1.83 18.86
CA PHE A 787 -23.67 -2.46 17.75
C PHE A 787 -23.98 -3.97 17.65
N GLU A 788 -24.86 -4.31 16.70
CA GLU A 788 -25.24 -5.68 16.27
C GLU A 788 -25.95 -6.57 17.30
N GLU A 789 -25.53 -6.58 18.57
CA GLU A 789 -26.01 -7.50 19.61
C GLU A 789 -26.68 -6.72 20.77
N THR A 790 -27.89 -6.20 20.53
CA THR A 790 -28.61 -5.37 21.51
C THR A 790 -29.03 -6.16 22.76
N VAL A 791 -29.76 -7.26 22.56
CA VAL A 791 -30.42 -8.01 23.64
C VAL A 791 -29.39 -8.77 24.47
N ASP A 792 -28.46 -9.46 23.82
CA ASP A 792 -27.45 -10.27 24.50
C ASP A 792 -26.54 -9.41 25.37
N ALA A 793 -26.08 -8.25 24.86
CA ALA A 793 -25.27 -7.31 25.63
C ALA A 793 -26.02 -6.77 26.87
N LEU A 794 -27.32 -6.48 26.75
CA LEU A 794 -28.13 -6.00 27.88
C LEU A 794 -28.40 -7.10 28.91
N ILE A 795 -28.63 -8.34 28.47
CA ILE A 795 -28.79 -9.49 29.37
C ILE A 795 -27.48 -9.73 30.14
N GLU A 796 -26.35 -9.77 29.43
CA GLU A 796 -25.03 -9.93 30.05
C GLU A 796 -24.75 -8.83 31.07
N ALA A 797 -24.97 -7.56 30.70
CA ALA A 797 -24.81 -6.43 31.59
C ALA A 797 -25.74 -6.49 32.81
N ALA A 798 -26.99 -6.91 32.63
CA ALA A 798 -27.95 -7.06 33.73
C ALA A 798 -27.55 -8.20 34.68
N THR A 799 -27.06 -9.33 34.14
CA THR A 799 -26.60 -10.47 34.96
C THR A 799 -25.38 -10.11 35.80
N HIS A 800 -24.45 -9.30 35.26
CA HIS A 800 -23.25 -8.86 35.95
C HIS A 800 -23.44 -7.56 36.75
N SER A 801 -24.64 -6.96 36.72
CA SER A 801 -24.93 -5.67 37.34
C SER A 801 -23.95 -4.56 36.93
N GLU A 802 -23.64 -4.50 35.64
CA GLU A 802 -22.76 -3.47 35.09
C GLU A 802 -23.43 -2.08 35.15
N TYR A 803 -22.61 -1.05 35.34
CA TYR A 803 -23.04 0.35 35.35
C TYR A 803 -22.39 1.12 34.20
N ASP A 804 -23.13 2.07 33.65
CA ASP A 804 -22.65 2.97 32.61
C ASP A 804 -22.34 4.36 33.20
N LEU A 805 -21.21 4.95 32.83
CA LEU A 805 -20.74 6.24 33.34
C LEU A 805 -21.27 7.44 32.54
N LEU A 806 -21.94 7.22 31.41
CA LEU A 806 -22.52 8.28 30.58
C LEU A 806 -21.51 9.35 30.12
N LYS A 807 -20.26 8.95 29.88
CA LYS A 807 -19.17 9.78 29.35
C LYS A 807 -19.05 9.74 27.82
N GLY A 808 -19.47 8.65 27.20
CA GLY A 808 -19.47 8.42 25.77
C GLY A 808 -20.49 9.27 25.00
N VAL A 809 -20.36 9.25 23.68
CA VAL A 809 -21.20 10.06 22.79
C VAL A 809 -22.59 9.45 22.66
N LEU A 810 -22.65 8.15 22.39
CA LEU A 810 -23.89 7.47 22.05
C LEU A 810 -24.87 7.38 23.22
N GLU A 811 -24.39 7.01 24.40
CA GLU A 811 -25.20 6.95 25.61
C GLU A 811 -25.84 8.31 25.98
N ASN A 812 -25.12 9.41 25.79
CA ASN A 812 -25.66 10.75 26.02
C ASN A 812 -26.73 11.11 24.98
N ILE A 813 -26.50 10.78 23.71
CA ILE A 813 -27.50 10.97 22.63
C ILE A 813 -28.75 10.13 22.89
N SER A 814 -28.60 8.85 23.27
CA SER A 814 -29.72 7.96 23.56
C SER A 814 -30.58 8.43 24.73
N LEU A 815 -29.99 9.11 25.72
CA LEU A 815 -30.71 9.68 26.85
C LEU A 815 -31.23 11.11 26.60
N GLY A 816 -30.96 11.71 25.44
CA GLY A 816 -31.31 13.09 25.13
C GLY A 816 -30.54 14.13 25.97
N LYS A 817 -29.34 13.78 26.46
CA LYS A 817 -28.45 14.69 27.19
C LYS A 817 -27.45 15.34 26.25
N LEU A 818 -26.93 16.51 26.63
CA LEU A 818 -25.83 17.15 25.92
C LEU A 818 -24.58 16.25 26.02
N ALA A 819 -24.12 15.73 24.89
CA ALA A 819 -22.91 14.92 24.83
C ALA A 819 -21.67 15.80 25.02
N LYS A 820 -20.67 15.26 25.73
CA LYS A 820 -19.38 15.94 25.99
C LYS A 820 -18.45 15.91 24.78
N ILE A 821 -18.92 16.44 23.65
CA ILE A 821 -18.20 16.49 22.37
C ILE A 821 -18.10 17.92 21.87
N GLY A 822 -17.00 18.32 21.25
CA GLY A 822 -16.83 19.65 20.65
C GLY A 822 -17.26 20.79 21.58
N THR A 823 -18.34 21.48 21.21
CA THR A 823 -18.93 22.59 21.98
C THR A 823 -19.48 22.18 23.36
N GLY A 824 -19.84 20.92 23.56
CA GLY A 824 -20.26 20.36 24.86
C GLY A 824 -19.10 19.85 25.72
N SER A 825 -17.84 19.98 25.26
CA SER A 825 -16.65 19.56 26.02
C SER A 825 -16.31 20.50 27.18
N PHE A 826 -16.85 21.72 27.18
CA PHE A 826 -16.64 22.74 28.19
C PHE A 826 -17.96 23.39 28.58
N ASP A 827 -17.99 23.96 29.78
CA ASP A 827 -19.13 24.72 30.29
C ASP A 827 -18.83 26.22 30.26
N LEU A 828 -19.87 27.03 30.04
CA LEU A 828 -19.79 28.48 30.09
C LEU A 828 -20.22 29.00 31.47
N LEU A 829 -19.41 29.88 32.03
CA LEU A 829 -19.70 30.59 33.27
C LEU A 829 -19.73 32.10 33.01
N LEU A 830 -20.64 32.81 33.67
CA LEU A 830 -20.74 34.27 33.58
C LEU A 830 -19.74 34.92 34.53
N ASP A 831 -18.82 35.73 33.99
CA ASP A 831 -17.91 36.54 34.79
C ASP A 831 -18.62 37.82 35.29
N VAL A 832 -19.04 37.77 36.56
CA VAL A 832 -19.76 38.86 37.24
C VAL A 832 -18.90 40.13 37.36
N ALA A 833 -17.58 40.01 37.47
CA ALA A 833 -16.69 41.17 37.58
C ALA A 833 -16.66 41.95 36.25
N LYS A 834 -16.50 41.25 35.12
CA LYS A 834 -16.62 41.87 33.80
C LYS A 834 -18.01 42.43 33.54
N TYR A 835 -19.06 41.72 33.96
CA TYR A 835 -20.43 42.22 33.84
C TYR A 835 -20.65 43.54 34.56
N SER A 836 -20.10 43.70 35.78
CA SER A 836 -20.20 44.96 36.54
C SER A 836 -19.54 46.16 35.85
N SER A 837 -18.50 45.91 35.04
CA SER A 837 -17.83 46.94 34.24
C SER A 837 -18.57 47.28 32.93
N ALA A 838 -19.57 46.47 32.55
CA ALA A 838 -20.32 46.68 31.32
C ALA A 838 -21.31 47.84 31.49
N VAL A 839 -21.07 48.94 30.77
CA VAL A 839 -22.00 50.07 30.71
C VAL A 839 -23.05 49.77 29.65
N LYS A 840 -24.33 49.77 30.03
CA LYS A 840 -25.43 49.66 29.09
C LYS A 840 -25.43 50.93 28.21
N LEU A 841 -25.19 50.78 26.91
CA LEU A 841 -25.35 51.87 25.95
C LEU A 841 -26.81 52.34 26.00
N ARG A 842 -27.03 53.60 26.36
CA ARG A 842 -28.33 54.26 26.16
C ARG A 842 -28.50 54.43 24.65
N THR A 843 -29.30 53.57 24.03
CA THR A 843 -29.86 53.86 22.71
C THR A 843 -30.75 55.08 22.86
N ASN A 844 -30.42 56.19 22.19
CA ASN A 844 -31.22 57.43 22.17
C ASN A 844 -32.55 57.22 21.42
N ASN A 845 -33.43 56.41 21.99
CA ASN A 845 -34.86 56.34 21.68
C ASN A 845 -35.56 55.95 22.97
N ASP A 846 -35.84 56.96 23.80
CA ASP A 846 -36.91 56.89 24.80
C ASP A 846 -38.25 56.92 24.05
N ASP A 847 -38.59 55.82 23.39
CA ASP A 847 -39.98 55.47 23.12
C ASP A 847 -40.23 54.13 23.81
N GLU A 848 -40.99 54.20 24.90
CA GLU A 848 -41.55 53.07 25.64
C GLU A 848 -42.47 52.27 24.72
N THR A 849 -41.93 51.39 23.88
CA THR A 849 -42.62 50.18 23.42
C THR A 849 -41.62 49.26 22.70
N SER A 850 -41.58 48.01 23.17
CA SER A 850 -40.95 46.85 22.51
C SER A 850 -39.42 46.80 22.40
N VAL A 851 -38.74 46.51 23.53
CA VAL A 851 -37.42 45.87 23.50
C VAL A 851 -37.41 44.66 24.44
N GLU A 852 -38.26 43.67 24.16
CA GLU A 852 -38.14 42.29 24.69
C GLU A 852 -37.50 41.32 23.69
N HIS A 853 -37.13 41.79 22.49
CA HIS A 853 -36.49 40.95 21.47
C HIS A 853 -35.09 41.45 21.14
N LEU A 854 -34.11 41.20 22.01
CA LEU A 854 -32.68 41.21 21.61
C LEU A 854 -31.75 40.43 22.54
N ILE A 855 -32.28 39.58 23.43
CA ILE A 855 -31.47 38.63 24.20
C ILE A 855 -32.10 37.23 24.11
N TYR A 856 -32.02 36.60 22.94
CA TYR A 856 -32.05 35.14 22.79
C TYR A 856 -31.52 34.78 21.38
N PRO A 857 -30.30 34.26 21.23
CA PRO A 857 -30.01 33.37 20.12
C PRO A 857 -30.42 31.95 20.54
N THR A 858 -31.44 31.45 19.83
CA THR A 858 -31.63 30.04 19.47
C THR A 858 -31.69 29.00 20.61
N ASN A 859 -32.92 28.74 21.07
CA ASN A 859 -33.35 27.39 21.45
C ASN A 859 -34.86 27.29 21.20
N CYS A 860 -35.24 26.87 19.98
CA CYS A 860 -36.55 26.32 19.63
C CYS A 860 -36.42 25.67 18.24
N ILE A 861 -36.02 24.39 18.23
CA ILE A 861 -36.29 23.50 17.09
C ILE A 861 -37.78 23.21 17.16
N GLY A 862 -38.54 23.90 16.31
CA GLY A 862 -39.94 23.60 16.06
C GLY A 862 -40.04 22.38 15.17
N HIS A 863 -40.77 21.38 15.66
CA HIS A 863 -41.39 20.34 14.86
C HIS A 863 -42.07 20.93 13.61
N GLN A 864 -41.68 20.44 12.44
CA GLN A 864 -42.57 20.11 11.32
C GLN A 864 -42.06 18.85 10.64
#